data_AF-A0A0F2JLN5-F1
#
_entry.id   AF-A0A0F2JLN5-F1
#
_cell.length_a   1.000
_cell.length_b   1.000
_cell.length_c   1.000
_cell.angle_alpha   90.00
_cell.angle_beta   90.00
_cell.angle_gamma   90.00
#
_symmetry.space_group_name_H-M   'P 1'
#
loop_
_entity.id
_entity.type
_entity.pdbx_description
1 polymer ?
#
loop_
_entity_poly.entity_id
_entity_poly.type
_entity_poly.pdbx_seq_one_letter_code
_entity_poly.pdbx_strand_id
1 'polypeptide(L)'
;MRSKKRVTWVVTLLSFLLVLTGCSENQQVIFDGALKMQNVTSLQQQTTMTFKLSGSGFEPAVQQQVDMATAFMNNAKLDLKVKTSGNEERTINKSQVDINLAMQGMNIAIPIWVDSDLAASTPKVTEIVKLPQIATASLPPQFASKEYMVLNPYTMAASGQSNLDMSKLAALGKSMQLKQVEFLTSFSKRFNPDIKVVSKGSQNLLTSEGTKLAQLYEVKLNDSQLKDFIRYTVNNFANDKEAMLFVKEFMDSILEVSQVPEQVKTLSEFDQAFEEFNVNKQASLDKFNGVMDQLKGVTILGDQGIEVQYAIVNGYVVKKSGTIDLKVDLAQIEQLINTLNGQQGTSSDAKGNLNLMVNFSTVTSDINAPVEIQIPEVNQNNSFDYMDLIKTFTPNRSARVAGQDGYKTARAIGEEYSNGGQCTSIILASGVSFPDALSSSILSRKFNAPILLVGTTVEESSEAFDFIASHSNPDTKFYIIGGTGVIGTSFETELRKVGHENIERLSGFDRYDTGMAVVEKANVEPGTPVFVISGESFPDVLSASSFAGSKQYPTLLAGQNYLADKTKAYIKNNKPSTVYIVGGVSAVSQSVEDQIKELAPTAIVNRLAGNDRFDTAGVILNQFSTSPQKVYLANGFNYQDAITGSALAAKTGDPVLLIDHTLGTLPPATEAYLKKLRAAGSRPMVRALGGVVVVPDLLIKQAENILDGK
;
A
#
# COMPACT_ATOMS: atom_id res chain seq x y z
N MET A 1 -5.08 -0.25 22.26
CA MET A 1 -3.70 0.27 22.00
C MET A 1 -3.76 1.15 20.75
N ARG A 2 -3.93 2.49 20.75
CA ARG A 2 -3.35 3.61 21.53
C ARG A 2 -1.85 3.84 21.40
N SER A 3 -1.10 2.98 20.71
CA SER A 3 0.31 3.26 20.41
C SER A 3 0.43 3.99 19.06
N LYS A 4 1.39 4.90 18.93
CA LYS A 4 1.83 5.59 17.70
C LYS A 4 1.15 6.90 17.26
N LYS A 5 -0.07 7.26 17.67
CA LYS A 5 -0.77 8.46 17.12
C LYS A 5 -0.36 9.86 17.64
N ARG A 6 0.61 10.01 18.55
CA ARG A 6 1.07 11.34 19.03
C ARG A 6 2.55 11.66 18.75
N VAL A 7 3.32 10.69 18.25
CA VAL A 7 4.74 10.89 17.88
C VAL A 7 4.88 11.55 16.49
N THR A 8 3.80 11.54 15.69
CA THR A 8 3.75 12.05 14.31
C THR A 8 3.73 13.58 14.20
N TRP A 9 3.35 14.32 15.24
CA TRP A 9 3.31 15.79 15.18
C TRP A 9 4.68 16.44 15.40
N VAL A 10 5.56 15.81 16.18
CA VAL A 10 6.86 16.37 16.57
C VAL A 10 7.87 16.36 15.41
N VAL A 11 7.73 15.42 14.46
CA VAL A 11 8.60 15.31 13.27
C VAL A 11 8.13 16.19 12.10
N THR A 12 6.85 16.55 12.08
CA THR A 12 6.25 17.35 10.98
C THR A 12 6.46 18.85 11.17
N LEU A 13 6.74 19.31 12.40
CA LEU A 13 7.12 20.70 12.69
C LEU A 13 8.61 20.99 12.46
N LEU A 14 9.44 19.94 12.37
CA LEU A 14 10.90 20.02 12.37
C LEU A 14 11.51 20.36 10.98
N SER A 15 10.67 20.70 9.98
CA SER A 15 11.08 20.86 8.58
C SER A 15 10.49 22.07 7.84
N PHE A 16 9.96 23.09 8.54
CA PHE A 16 9.80 24.41 7.90
C PHE A 16 11.11 25.20 8.02
N LEU A 17 12.00 24.89 7.08
CA LEU A 17 13.17 25.66 6.65
C LEU A 17 14.32 25.73 7.68
N LEU A 18 15.44 25.12 7.30
CA LEU A 18 16.78 25.48 7.77
C LEU A 18 17.04 26.95 7.44
N VAL A 19 16.51 27.85 8.26
CA VAL A 19 16.86 29.26 8.24
C VAL A 19 18.11 29.41 9.09
N LEU A 20 19.24 29.64 8.43
CA LEU A 20 20.37 30.31 9.07
C LEU A 20 19.88 31.75 9.34
N THR A 21 19.80 32.15 10.60
CA THR A 21 19.08 33.37 11.01
C THR A 21 19.98 34.56 11.26
N GLY A 22 19.45 35.76 11.01
CA GLY A 22 20.19 37.01 10.90
C GLY A 22 20.58 37.70 12.20
N CYS A 23 21.07 36.99 13.22
CA CYS A 23 21.45 37.62 14.48
C CYS A 23 22.86 38.23 14.49
N SER A 24 23.76 37.73 13.64
CA SER A 24 25.02 38.39 13.30
C SER A 24 24.94 38.99 11.89
N GLU A 25 25.72 40.05 11.63
CA GLU A 25 25.77 40.74 10.33
C GLU A 25 25.95 39.75 9.16
N ASN A 26 26.87 38.78 9.29
CA ASN A 26 27.12 37.78 8.24
C ASN A 26 25.96 36.79 8.06
N GLN A 27 25.28 36.38 9.14
CA GLN A 27 24.10 35.53 9.00
C GLN A 27 22.94 36.28 8.36
N GLN A 28 22.78 37.57 8.71
CA GLN A 28 21.73 38.42 8.17
C GLN A 28 21.89 38.57 6.66
N VAL A 29 23.11 38.70 6.16
CA VAL A 29 23.38 38.75 4.72
C VAL A 29 22.93 37.47 3.99
N ILE A 30 23.18 36.29 4.56
CA ILE A 30 22.70 35.01 3.98
C ILE A 30 21.16 34.94 4.03
N PHE A 31 20.57 35.31 5.17
CA PHE A 31 19.13 35.31 5.37
C PHE A 31 18.41 36.26 4.40
N ASP A 32 18.85 37.52 4.33
CA ASP A 32 18.33 38.55 3.43
C ASP A 32 18.50 38.11 1.98
N GLY A 33 19.63 37.47 1.65
CA GLY A 33 19.86 36.88 0.33
C GLY A 33 18.85 35.77 0.00
N ALA A 34 18.59 34.86 0.95
CA ALA A 34 17.61 33.79 0.77
C ALA A 34 16.17 34.34 0.63
N LEU A 35 15.80 35.33 1.44
CA LEU A 35 14.50 36.03 1.31
C LEU A 35 14.39 36.76 -0.04
N LYS A 36 15.46 37.43 -0.47
CA LYS A 36 15.48 38.13 -1.77
C LYS A 36 15.29 37.16 -2.93
N MET A 37 15.89 35.96 -2.84
CA MET A 37 15.68 34.89 -3.82
C MET A 37 14.21 34.44 -3.89
N GLN A 38 13.45 34.51 -2.80
CA GLN A 38 12.01 34.22 -2.83
C GLN A 38 11.22 35.22 -3.66
N ASN A 39 11.75 36.42 -3.94
CA ASN A 39 11.07 37.48 -4.73
C ASN A 39 11.47 37.51 -6.20
N VAL A 40 12.23 36.52 -6.66
CA VAL A 40 12.68 36.43 -8.05
C VAL A 40 11.54 35.92 -8.94
N THR A 41 11.31 36.60 -10.06
CA THR A 41 10.27 36.24 -11.05
C THR A 41 10.78 35.27 -12.10
N SER A 42 12.09 35.22 -12.32
CA SER A 42 12.74 34.36 -13.31
C SER A 42 14.18 34.05 -12.91
N LEU A 43 14.62 32.81 -13.12
CA LEU A 43 16.01 32.41 -12.90
C LEU A 43 16.36 31.14 -13.67
N GLN A 44 17.65 30.88 -13.77
CA GLN A 44 18.20 29.57 -14.10
C GLN A 44 19.08 29.09 -12.95
N GLN A 45 18.96 27.82 -12.59
CA GLN A 45 19.75 27.17 -11.57
C GLN A 45 20.31 25.85 -12.09
N GLN A 46 21.62 25.67 -11.94
CA GLN A 46 22.28 24.39 -12.18
C GLN A 46 22.88 23.88 -10.89
N THR A 47 22.35 22.75 -10.40
CA THR A 47 22.86 22.04 -9.23
C THR A 47 23.50 20.74 -9.65
N THR A 48 24.77 20.55 -9.34
CA THR A 48 25.47 19.28 -9.47
C THR A 48 25.65 18.68 -8.08
N MET A 49 25.32 17.40 -7.91
CA MET A 49 25.58 16.62 -6.72
C MET A 49 26.40 15.38 -7.06
N THR A 50 27.36 15.06 -6.19
CA THR A 50 28.15 13.82 -6.26
C THR A 50 28.14 13.17 -4.89
N PHE A 51 28.19 11.84 -4.88
CA PHE A 51 28.06 11.05 -3.68
C PHE A 51 29.32 10.23 -3.46
N LYS A 52 29.73 10.09 -2.20
CA LYS A 52 30.77 9.15 -1.79
C LYS A 52 30.27 8.36 -0.60
N LEU A 53 29.83 7.14 -0.88
CA LEU A 53 29.46 6.13 0.09
C LEU A 53 30.69 5.30 0.46
N SER A 54 30.76 4.88 1.71
CA SER A 54 31.64 3.83 2.17
C SER A 54 31.01 3.13 3.36
N GLY A 55 31.23 1.84 3.52
CA GLY A 55 30.81 1.14 4.72
C GLY A 55 31.70 -0.05 5.06
N SER A 56 31.78 -0.38 6.34
CA SER A 56 32.68 -1.42 6.85
C SER A 56 32.17 -2.01 8.15
N GLY A 57 32.60 -3.23 8.47
CA GLY A 57 32.31 -3.87 9.75
C GLY A 57 30.95 -4.57 9.79
N PHE A 58 30.32 -4.78 8.64
CA PHE A 58 29.11 -5.57 8.52
C PHE A 58 29.44 -7.08 8.45
N GLU A 59 28.44 -7.93 8.66
CA GLU A 59 28.56 -9.36 8.36
C GLU A 59 28.85 -9.58 6.86
N PRO A 60 29.56 -10.66 6.46
CA PRO A 60 30.05 -10.83 5.09
C PRO A 60 29.00 -10.66 3.99
N ALA A 61 27.80 -11.21 4.18
CA ALA A 61 26.71 -11.12 3.21
C ALA A 61 26.18 -9.67 3.05
N VAL A 62 26.11 -8.93 4.15
CA VAL A 62 25.67 -7.53 4.16
C VAL A 62 26.78 -6.62 3.62
N GLN A 63 28.04 -6.90 3.97
CA GLN A 63 29.19 -6.15 3.45
C GLN A 63 29.24 -6.20 1.92
N GLN A 64 28.98 -7.36 1.31
CA GLN A 64 28.91 -7.48 -0.14
C GLN A 64 27.85 -6.56 -0.77
N GLN A 65 26.66 -6.45 -0.15
CA GLN A 65 25.61 -5.54 -0.62
C GLN A 65 26.00 -4.08 -0.46
N VAL A 66 26.66 -3.73 0.65
CA VAL A 66 27.19 -2.38 0.90
C VAL A 66 28.28 -2.02 -0.12
N ASP A 67 29.15 -2.96 -0.47
CA ASP A 67 30.20 -2.75 -1.48
C ASP A 67 29.59 -2.50 -2.87
N MET A 68 28.54 -3.25 -3.22
CA MET A 68 27.79 -3.02 -4.47
C MET A 68 27.11 -1.64 -4.48
N ALA A 69 26.44 -1.26 -3.40
CA ALA A 69 25.84 0.06 -3.26
C ALA A 69 26.90 1.18 -3.30
N THR A 70 28.07 0.94 -2.72
CA THR A 70 29.21 1.86 -2.73
C THR A 70 29.74 2.08 -4.14
N ALA A 71 29.96 1.00 -4.89
CA ALA A 71 30.39 1.08 -6.29
C ALA A 71 29.38 1.86 -7.15
N PHE A 72 28.10 1.67 -6.89
CA PHE A 72 27.03 2.39 -7.58
C PHE A 72 27.04 3.89 -7.23
N MET A 73 26.96 4.22 -5.94
CA MET A 73 26.82 5.60 -5.46
C MET A 73 28.04 6.46 -5.76
N ASN A 74 29.25 5.88 -5.69
CA ASN A 74 30.49 6.62 -5.92
C ASN A 74 30.69 7.03 -7.39
N ASN A 75 29.99 6.35 -8.30
CA ASN A 75 29.96 6.69 -9.72
C ASN A 75 28.70 7.48 -10.11
N ALA A 76 27.81 7.76 -9.15
CA ALA A 76 26.58 8.50 -9.40
C ALA A 76 26.82 10.01 -9.34
N LYS A 77 26.28 10.72 -10.33
CA LYS A 77 26.25 12.17 -10.42
C LYS A 77 24.84 12.61 -10.76
N LEU A 78 24.30 13.52 -9.97
CA LEU A 78 22.98 14.11 -10.20
C LEU A 78 23.18 15.56 -10.66
N ASP A 79 22.77 15.86 -11.88
CA ASP A 79 22.72 17.21 -12.44
C ASP A 79 21.25 17.66 -12.57
N LEU A 80 20.86 18.68 -11.81
CA LEU A 80 19.55 19.31 -11.85
C LEU A 80 19.67 20.66 -12.53
N LYS A 81 18.92 20.89 -13.61
CA LYS A 81 18.79 22.22 -14.21
C LYS A 81 17.36 22.69 -14.04
N VAL A 82 17.19 23.81 -13.34
CA VAL A 82 15.89 24.42 -13.09
C VAL A 82 15.84 25.74 -13.85
N LYS A 83 14.76 25.95 -14.59
CA LYS A 83 14.41 27.24 -15.18
C LYS A 83 13.06 27.64 -14.64
N THR A 84 12.90 28.89 -14.25
CA THR A 84 11.60 29.46 -13.89
C THR A 84 11.40 30.79 -14.58
N SER A 85 10.15 31.07 -14.94
CA SER A 85 9.73 32.34 -15.51
C SER A 85 8.27 32.57 -15.18
N GLY A 86 7.99 33.67 -14.48
CA GLY A 86 6.63 34.06 -14.10
C GLY A 86 6.45 35.56 -14.00
N ASN A 87 5.22 35.98 -13.69
CA ASN A 87 4.90 37.37 -13.43
C ASN A 87 5.16 37.76 -11.96
N GLU A 88 5.14 39.07 -11.69
CA GLU A 88 5.36 39.61 -10.34
C GLU A 88 4.29 39.12 -9.34
N GLU A 89 3.05 38.96 -9.80
CA GLU A 89 1.94 38.45 -9.00
C GLU A 89 1.99 36.94 -8.76
N ARG A 90 2.90 36.23 -9.47
CA ARG A 90 3.10 34.76 -9.43
C ARG A 90 1.86 33.95 -9.74
N THR A 91 0.91 34.55 -10.43
CA THR A 91 -0.29 33.89 -10.91
C THR A 91 -0.02 33.16 -12.22
N ILE A 92 0.97 33.58 -12.99
CA ILE A 92 1.42 32.91 -14.22
C ILE A 92 2.86 32.50 -13.99
N ASN A 93 3.14 31.21 -14.07
CA ASN A 93 4.49 30.68 -13.92
C ASN A 93 4.71 29.47 -14.81
N LYS A 94 5.86 29.46 -15.49
CA LYS A 94 6.40 28.32 -16.23
C LYS A 94 7.68 27.88 -15.56
N SER A 95 7.84 26.57 -15.41
CA SER A 95 9.06 25.97 -14.89
C SER A 95 9.48 24.77 -15.72
N GLN A 96 10.78 24.56 -15.84
CA GLN A 96 11.37 23.34 -16.38
C GLN A 96 12.41 22.82 -15.39
N VAL A 97 12.37 21.52 -15.11
CA VAL A 97 13.35 20.82 -14.29
C VAL A 97 13.92 19.67 -15.12
N ASP A 98 15.18 19.77 -15.52
CA ASP A 98 15.90 18.66 -16.16
C ASP A 98 16.68 17.90 -15.08
N ILE A 99 16.18 16.72 -14.72
CA ILE A 99 16.85 15.82 -13.78
C ILE A 99 17.72 14.86 -14.59
N ASN A 100 19.04 14.92 -14.44
CA ASN A 100 19.97 14.02 -15.11
C ASN A 100 20.75 13.21 -14.06
N LEU A 101 20.50 11.91 -14.01
CA LEU A 101 21.24 10.97 -13.19
C LEU A 101 22.22 10.20 -14.08
N ALA A 102 23.49 10.56 -13.97
CA ALA A 102 24.58 9.86 -14.63
C ALA A 102 25.19 8.84 -13.68
N MET A 103 25.42 7.63 -14.19
CA MET A 103 26.00 6.49 -13.50
C MET A 103 26.90 5.71 -14.46
N GLN A 104 27.66 4.74 -13.97
CA GLN A 104 28.60 3.97 -14.79
C GLN A 104 27.88 3.28 -15.97
N GLY A 105 28.08 3.82 -17.17
CA GLY A 105 27.49 3.30 -18.42
C GLY A 105 26.00 3.64 -18.64
N MET A 106 25.37 4.44 -17.77
CA MET A 106 23.95 4.77 -17.86
C MET A 106 23.72 6.26 -17.59
N ASN A 107 22.84 6.89 -18.37
CA ASN A 107 22.39 8.25 -18.13
C ASN A 107 20.86 8.30 -18.21
N ILE A 108 20.22 8.66 -17.10
CA ILE A 108 18.77 8.77 -17.01
C ILE A 108 18.42 10.26 -16.98
N ALA A 109 17.76 10.74 -18.02
CA ALA A 109 17.24 12.10 -18.10
C ALA A 109 15.72 12.09 -17.90
N ILE A 110 15.23 12.88 -16.95
CA ILE A 110 13.82 13.06 -16.65
C ILE A 110 13.50 14.57 -16.68
N PRO A 111 13.22 15.13 -17.87
CA PRO A 111 12.68 16.47 -18.00
C PRO A 111 11.25 16.55 -17.47
N ILE A 112 10.98 17.59 -16.69
CA ILE A 112 9.67 17.92 -16.14
C ILE A 112 9.35 19.36 -16.49
N TRP A 113 8.13 19.63 -16.97
CA TRP A 113 7.64 20.98 -17.23
C TRP A 113 6.39 21.24 -16.38
N VAL A 114 6.29 22.45 -15.85
CA VAL A 114 5.10 22.93 -15.17
C VAL A 114 4.63 24.20 -15.87
N ASP A 115 3.36 24.21 -16.29
CA ASP A 115 2.66 25.35 -16.85
C ASP A 115 1.51 25.74 -15.92
N SER A 116 1.60 26.91 -15.30
CA SER A 116 0.56 27.41 -14.40
C SER A 116 0.06 28.78 -14.83
N ASP A 117 -1.26 28.91 -14.90
CA ASP A 117 -1.99 30.16 -15.07
C ASP A 117 -3.19 30.14 -14.12
N LEU A 118 -3.00 30.77 -12.97
CA LEU A 118 -3.99 30.97 -11.92
C LEU A 118 -4.77 32.28 -12.11
N ALA A 119 -4.39 33.12 -13.08
CA ALA A 119 -5.08 34.37 -13.38
C ALA A 119 -6.25 34.18 -14.36
N ALA A 120 -6.24 33.10 -15.15
CA ALA A 120 -7.30 32.75 -16.07
C ALA A 120 -8.66 32.52 -15.37
N SER A 121 -9.75 32.74 -16.10
CA SER A 121 -11.13 32.47 -15.63
C SER A 121 -11.33 31.00 -15.23
N THR A 122 -10.54 30.11 -15.82
CA THR A 122 -10.41 28.71 -15.41
C THR A 122 -8.94 28.49 -15.12
N PRO A 123 -8.54 28.45 -13.84
CA PRO A 123 -7.16 28.22 -13.46
C PRO A 123 -6.62 26.93 -14.08
N LYS A 124 -5.39 26.99 -14.59
CA LYS A 124 -4.69 25.86 -15.20
C LYS A 124 -3.41 25.61 -14.43
N VAL A 125 -3.18 24.35 -14.07
CA VAL A 125 -1.86 23.83 -13.71
C VAL A 125 -1.69 22.55 -14.51
N THR A 126 -0.58 22.42 -15.23
CA THR A 126 -0.27 21.21 -15.98
C THR A 126 1.18 20.87 -15.74
N GLU A 127 1.42 19.67 -15.22
CA GLU A 127 2.75 19.09 -15.10
C GLU A 127 2.92 18.02 -16.17
N ILE A 128 4.02 18.10 -16.92
CA ILE A 128 4.35 17.17 -17.99
C ILE A 128 5.68 16.52 -17.64
N VAL A 129 5.70 15.20 -17.53
CA VAL A 129 6.91 14.42 -17.25
C VAL A 129 7.26 13.62 -18.51
N LYS A 130 8.47 13.79 -19.02
CA LYS A 130 8.98 12.90 -20.07
C LYS A 130 9.49 11.62 -19.44
N LEU A 131 8.94 10.49 -19.86
CA LEU A 131 9.23 9.19 -19.29
C LEU A 131 10.57 8.65 -19.82
N PRO A 132 11.49 8.22 -18.94
CA PRO A 132 12.69 7.54 -19.40
C PRO A 132 12.31 6.14 -19.93
N GLN A 133 13.07 5.62 -20.91
CA GLN A 133 12.79 4.34 -21.56
C GLN A 133 12.67 3.15 -20.57
N ILE A 134 13.44 3.19 -19.49
CA ILE A 134 13.38 2.17 -18.44
C ILE A 134 12.04 2.18 -17.69
N ALA A 135 11.43 3.36 -17.51
CA ALA A 135 10.12 3.49 -16.88
C ALA A 135 9.00 3.00 -17.80
N THR A 136 9.05 3.33 -19.09
CA THR A 136 8.04 2.90 -20.06
C THR A 136 7.96 1.38 -20.20
N ALA A 137 9.07 0.66 -20.02
CA ALA A 137 9.10 -0.81 -20.03
C ALA A 137 8.35 -1.45 -18.84
N SER A 138 8.15 -0.72 -17.74
CA SER A 138 7.45 -1.19 -16.54
C SER A 138 5.98 -0.78 -16.51
N LEU A 139 5.53 0.03 -17.48
CA LEU A 139 4.15 0.47 -17.55
C LEU A 139 3.25 -0.59 -18.21
N PRO A 140 1.95 -0.61 -17.86
CA PRO A 140 0.96 -1.40 -18.57
C PRO A 140 1.03 -1.18 -20.11
N PRO A 141 0.77 -2.22 -20.94
CA PRO A 141 0.99 -2.16 -22.39
C PRO A 141 0.32 -0.97 -23.10
N GLN A 142 -0.83 -0.52 -22.62
CA GLN A 142 -1.54 0.64 -23.17
C GLN A 142 -0.80 1.98 -23.03
N PHE A 143 0.17 2.06 -22.10
CA PHE A 143 0.99 3.24 -21.85
C PHE A 143 2.44 3.10 -22.33
N ALA A 144 2.87 1.88 -22.71
CA ALA A 144 4.26 1.57 -23.03
C ALA A 144 4.81 2.35 -24.24
N SER A 145 3.95 2.76 -25.17
CA SER A 145 4.32 3.57 -26.35
C SER A 145 4.24 5.08 -26.12
N LYS A 146 3.90 5.53 -24.92
CA LYS A 146 3.72 6.95 -24.60
C LYS A 146 5.03 7.56 -24.11
N GLU A 147 5.32 8.76 -24.58
CA GLU A 147 6.54 9.50 -24.23
C GLU A 147 6.34 10.39 -23.00
N TYR A 148 5.13 10.91 -22.81
CA TYR A 148 4.82 11.87 -21.75
C TYR A 148 3.71 11.37 -20.84
N MET A 149 3.88 11.65 -19.56
CA MET A 149 2.82 11.55 -18.56
C MET A 149 2.38 12.96 -18.19
N VAL A 150 1.08 13.20 -18.21
CA VAL A 150 0.50 14.52 -17.92
C VAL A 150 -0.28 14.44 -16.61
N LEU A 151 0.00 15.36 -15.71
CA LEU A 151 -0.75 15.57 -14.47
C LEU A 151 -1.47 16.92 -14.55
N ASN A 152 -2.79 16.89 -14.45
CA ASN A 152 -3.61 18.08 -14.33
C ASN A 152 -4.45 17.98 -13.05
N PRO A 153 -4.12 18.73 -11.98
CA PRO A 153 -4.86 18.65 -10.73
C PRO A 153 -6.35 19.03 -10.87
N TYR A 154 -6.73 19.84 -11.86
CA TYR A 154 -8.14 20.22 -12.08
C TYR A 154 -8.98 19.11 -12.72
N THR A 155 -8.38 18.19 -13.49
CA THR A 155 -9.08 16.97 -13.97
C THR A 155 -9.26 15.97 -12.82
N MET A 156 -8.44 16.02 -11.76
CA MET A 156 -8.63 15.20 -10.55
C MET A 156 -9.94 15.55 -9.83
N ALA A 157 -10.26 16.84 -9.69
CA ALA A 157 -11.51 17.31 -9.07
C ALA A 157 -12.76 16.93 -9.87
N ALA A 158 -12.70 17.03 -11.20
CA ALA A 158 -13.82 16.67 -12.09
C ALA A 158 -14.13 15.17 -12.13
N SER A 159 -13.18 14.31 -11.77
CA SER A 159 -13.35 12.84 -11.76
C SER A 159 -14.18 12.31 -10.59
N GLY A 160 -14.62 13.17 -9.67
CA GLY A 160 -15.37 12.79 -8.46
C GLY A 160 -14.52 12.07 -7.41
N GLN A 161 -13.20 11.99 -7.60
CA GLN A 161 -12.26 11.34 -6.66
C GLN A 161 -11.62 12.31 -5.66
N SER A 162 -11.85 13.62 -5.77
CA SER A 162 -11.39 14.60 -4.78
C SER A 162 -12.42 15.71 -4.54
N ASN A 163 -12.76 15.98 -3.28
CA ASN A 163 -13.61 17.10 -2.85
C ASN A 163 -12.83 18.43 -2.73
N LEU A 164 -11.67 18.58 -3.37
CA LEU A 164 -10.82 19.76 -3.21
C LEU A 164 -11.26 20.90 -4.14
N ASP A 165 -11.57 22.06 -3.56
CA ASP A 165 -11.86 23.29 -4.30
C ASP A 165 -10.54 23.98 -4.66
N MET A 166 -10.14 23.81 -5.92
CA MET A 166 -8.87 24.32 -6.43
C MET A 166 -8.81 25.86 -6.48
N SER A 167 -9.95 26.55 -6.51
CA SER A 167 -9.97 28.02 -6.45
C SER A 167 -9.60 28.52 -5.05
N LYS A 168 -10.12 27.85 -4.01
CA LYS A 168 -9.75 28.10 -2.62
C LYS A 168 -8.30 27.71 -2.33
N LEU A 169 -7.80 26.64 -2.94
CA LEU A 169 -6.41 26.22 -2.80
C LEU A 169 -5.43 27.25 -3.41
N ALA A 170 -5.77 27.82 -4.56
CA ALA A 170 -4.97 28.89 -5.17
C ALA A 170 -4.98 30.17 -4.31
N ALA A 171 -6.14 30.56 -3.78
CA ALA A 171 -6.26 31.69 -2.86
C ALA A 171 -5.47 31.47 -1.56
N LEU A 172 -5.50 30.25 -1.02
CA LEU A 172 -4.70 29.82 0.14
C LEU A 172 -3.20 29.95 -0.13
N GLY A 173 -2.73 29.48 -1.29
CA GLY A 173 -1.31 29.56 -1.66
C GLY A 173 -0.81 31.02 -1.64
N LYS A 174 -1.59 31.96 -2.19
CA LYS A 174 -1.24 33.38 -2.21
C LYS A 174 -1.23 34.00 -0.80
N SER A 175 -2.26 33.74 0.02
CA SER A 175 -2.36 34.32 1.36
C SER A 175 -1.28 33.76 2.30
N MET A 176 -1.03 32.45 2.25
CA MET A 176 -0.02 31.79 3.08
C MET A 176 1.41 32.20 2.72
N GLN A 177 1.69 32.47 1.44
CA GLN A 177 3.01 32.94 1.02
C GLN A 177 3.37 34.29 1.67
N LEU A 178 2.44 35.25 1.68
CA LEU A 178 2.66 36.55 2.33
C LEU A 178 2.88 36.39 3.83
N LYS A 179 1.99 35.64 4.50
CA LYS A 179 2.13 35.32 5.94
C LYS A 179 3.44 34.63 6.26
N GLN A 180 3.90 33.71 5.40
CA GLN A 180 5.17 33.02 5.57
C GLN A 180 6.35 33.98 5.51
N VAL A 181 6.39 34.90 4.54
CA VAL A 181 7.48 35.90 4.41
C VAL A 181 7.49 36.83 5.62
N GLU A 182 6.33 37.31 6.07
CA GLU A 182 6.19 38.13 7.27
C GLU A 182 6.66 37.38 8.52
N PHE A 183 6.21 36.14 8.70
CA PHE A 183 6.62 35.27 9.79
C PHE A 183 8.13 35.05 9.79
N LEU A 184 8.73 34.63 8.67
CA LEU A 184 10.17 34.38 8.57
C LEU A 184 10.99 35.64 8.87
N THR A 185 10.55 36.80 8.39
CA THR A 185 11.20 38.10 8.65
C THR A 185 11.09 38.52 10.11
N SER A 186 9.97 38.23 10.77
CA SER A 186 9.78 38.48 12.21
C SER A 186 10.64 37.52 13.05
N PHE A 187 10.54 36.23 12.75
CA PHE A 187 11.18 35.13 13.47
C PHE A 187 12.71 35.21 13.41
N SER A 188 13.27 35.59 12.26
CA SER A 188 14.73 35.72 12.09
C SER A 188 15.38 36.74 13.02
N LYS A 189 14.64 37.73 13.52
CA LYS A 189 15.16 38.75 14.46
C LYS A 189 15.43 38.20 15.86
N ARG A 190 14.82 37.07 16.22
CA ARG A 190 14.84 36.52 17.59
C ARG A 190 15.30 35.06 17.68
N PHE A 191 15.42 34.37 16.54
CA PHE A 191 16.05 33.06 16.48
C PHE A 191 17.56 33.25 16.29
N ASN A 192 18.36 32.83 17.28
CA ASN A 192 19.81 32.91 17.28
C ASN A 192 20.43 31.58 17.76
N PRO A 193 20.82 30.69 16.86
CA PRO A 193 21.39 29.40 17.22
C PRO A 193 22.87 29.46 17.61
N ASP A 194 23.48 30.65 17.68
CA ASP A 194 24.91 30.85 17.91
C ASP A 194 25.81 30.13 16.85
N ILE A 195 25.30 30.01 15.62
CA ILE A 195 26.07 29.43 14.50
C ILE A 195 26.99 30.49 13.90
N LYS A 196 28.30 30.25 13.96
CA LYS A 196 29.28 31.16 13.36
C LYS A 196 29.19 31.14 11.82
N VAL A 197 28.98 32.32 11.23
CA VAL A 197 29.12 32.54 9.78
C VAL A 197 30.37 33.35 9.51
N VAL A 198 31.30 32.77 8.75
CA VAL A 198 32.62 33.35 8.48
C VAL A 198 32.60 34.03 7.10
N SER A 199 32.87 35.33 7.05
CA SER A 199 33.17 36.00 5.78
C SER A 199 34.55 35.57 5.28
N LYS A 200 34.63 35.13 4.01
CA LYS A 200 35.85 34.71 3.33
C LYS A 200 36.41 35.80 2.40
N GLY A 201 35.88 37.02 2.49
CA GLY A 201 36.24 38.13 1.62
C GLY A 201 35.49 38.12 0.29
N SER A 202 36.04 38.80 -0.71
CA SER A 202 35.41 38.98 -2.01
C SER A 202 36.17 38.30 -3.13
N GLN A 203 35.45 37.76 -4.11
CA GLN A 203 36.02 37.11 -5.30
C GLN A 203 35.30 37.57 -6.56
N ASN A 204 36.05 37.81 -7.64
CA ASN A 204 35.46 38.01 -8.96
C ASN A 204 34.86 36.69 -9.47
N LEU A 205 33.54 36.69 -9.66
CA LEU A 205 32.81 35.58 -10.26
C LEU A 205 32.35 35.96 -11.66
N LEU A 206 32.56 35.06 -12.61
CA LEU A 206 31.96 35.16 -13.93
C LEU A 206 30.48 34.82 -13.83
N THR A 207 29.62 35.77 -14.17
CA THR A 207 28.16 35.61 -14.25
C THR A 207 27.70 35.73 -15.71
N SER A 208 26.44 35.42 -16.00
CA SER A 208 25.88 35.63 -17.34
C SER A 208 25.89 37.11 -17.77
N GLU A 209 25.96 38.04 -16.81
CA GLU A 209 26.08 39.48 -17.04
C GLU A 209 27.54 40.00 -17.05
N GLY A 210 28.52 39.09 -17.12
CA GLY A 210 29.95 39.41 -17.02
C GLY A 210 30.53 39.21 -15.62
N THR A 211 31.75 39.69 -15.39
CA THR A 211 32.45 39.53 -14.11
C THR A 211 31.86 40.44 -13.04
N LYS A 212 31.38 39.88 -11.93
CA LYS A 212 30.85 40.62 -10.78
C LYS A 212 31.67 40.28 -9.52
N LEU A 213 31.82 41.25 -8.63
CA LEU A 213 32.44 41.03 -7.34
C LEU A 213 31.43 40.37 -6.38
N ALA A 214 31.73 39.15 -5.94
CA ALA A 214 30.89 38.40 -5.02
C ALA A 214 31.48 38.39 -3.61
N GLN A 215 30.63 38.54 -2.60
CA GLN A 215 30.99 38.34 -1.19
C GLN A 215 30.81 36.87 -0.83
N LEU A 216 31.82 36.28 -0.19
CA LEU A 216 31.86 34.87 0.16
C LEU A 216 31.60 34.66 1.65
N TYR A 217 30.71 33.74 1.98
CA TYR A 217 30.39 33.36 3.35
C TYR A 217 30.46 31.85 3.52
N GLU A 218 30.92 31.38 4.67
CA GLU A 218 31.01 29.97 5.01
C GLU A 218 30.28 29.69 6.32
N VAL A 219 29.56 28.58 6.32
CA VAL A 219 28.91 28.00 7.50
C VAL A 219 29.44 26.60 7.68
N LYS A 220 29.94 26.30 8.88
CA LYS A 220 30.44 24.98 9.24
C LYS A 220 29.82 24.50 10.54
N LEU A 221 29.33 23.26 10.52
CA LEU A 221 28.78 22.58 11.69
C LEU A 221 29.47 21.22 11.84
N ASN A 222 30.08 21.00 12.99
CA ASN A 222 30.47 19.65 13.40
C ASN A 222 29.29 18.91 14.05
N ASP A 223 29.50 17.64 14.39
CA ASP A 223 28.49 16.77 14.98
C ASP A 223 27.83 17.34 16.26
N SER A 224 28.62 17.89 17.19
CA SER A 224 28.10 18.52 18.41
C SER A 224 27.27 19.76 18.10
N GLN A 225 27.79 20.63 17.23
CA GLN A 225 27.12 21.87 16.84
C GLN A 225 25.81 21.60 16.11
N LEU A 226 25.72 20.54 15.29
CA LEU A 226 24.46 20.12 14.68
C LEU A 226 23.43 19.72 15.75
N LYS A 227 23.82 18.93 16.75
CA LYS A 227 22.91 18.50 17.84
C LYS A 227 22.46 19.69 18.68
N ASP A 228 23.36 20.61 19.01
CA ASP A 228 23.04 21.84 19.73
C ASP A 228 22.09 22.72 18.92
N PHE A 229 22.32 22.83 17.61
CA PHE A 229 21.44 23.54 16.69
C PHE A 229 20.03 22.93 16.61
N ILE A 230 19.92 21.60 16.48
CA ILE A 230 18.62 20.90 16.47
C ILE A 230 17.89 21.13 17.79
N ARG A 231 18.59 20.98 18.93
CA ARG A 231 18.03 21.21 20.26
C ARG A 231 17.54 22.65 20.38
N TYR A 232 18.36 23.62 20.00
CA TYR A 232 18.00 25.04 20.03
C TYR A 232 16.77 25.30 19.17
N THR A 233 16.76 24.81 17.92
CA THR A 233 15.68 25.07 16.96
C THR A 233 14.34 24.60 17.49
N VAL A 234 14.26 23.37 18.00
CA VAL A 234 13.02 22.81 18.54
C VAL A 234 12.56 23.55 19.80
N ASN A 235 13.47 23.83 20.74
CA ASN A 235 13.12 24.54 21.97
C ASN A 235 12.73 26.00 21.70
N ASN A 236 13.42 26.69 20.80
CA ASN A 236 13.12 28.07 20.44
C ASN A 236 11.77 28.15 19.74
N PHE A 237 11.56 27.33 18.69
CA PHE A 237 10.32 27.34 17.92
C PHE A 237 9.10 27.00 18.80
N ALA A 238 9.18 25.95 19.62
CA ALA A 238 8.07 25.57 20.50
C ALA A 238 7.76 26.63 21.57
N ASN A 239 8.76 27.41 22.00
CA ASN A 239 8.57 28.48 22.98
C ASN A 239 8.21 29.83 22.35
N ASP A 240 8.31 29.96 21.03
CA ASP A 240 7.97 31.16 20.30
C ASP A 240 6.46 31.25 20.03
N LYS A 241 5.80 32.25 20.63
CA LYS A 241 4.34 32.40 20.51
C LYS A 241 3.90 32.66 19.07
N GLU A 242 4.63 33.49 18.34
CA GLU A 242 4.32 33.80 16.94
C GLU A 242 4.51 32.58 16.03
N ALA A 243 5.55 31.77 16.26
CA ALA A 243 5.76 30.52 15.53
C ALA A 243 4.62 29.52 15.76
N MET A 244 4.19 29.36 17.02
CA MET A 244 3.05 28.49 17.34
C MET A 244 1.74 29.01 16.75
N LEU A 245 1.51 30.33 16.75
CA LEU A 245 0.37 30.95 16.08
C LEU A 245 0.40 30.72 14.57
N PHE A 246 1.56 30.87 13.93
CA PHE A 246 1.71 30.61 12.50
C PHE A 246 1.36 29.16 12.13
N VAL A 247 1.79 28.18 12.94
CA VAL A 247 1.42 26.77 12.76
C VAL A 247 -0.09 26.59 12.86
N LYS A 248 -0.73 27.19 13.87
CA LYS A 248 -2.19 27.12 14.02
C LYS A 248 -2.90 27.68 12.80
N GLU A 249 -2.52 28.89 12.38
CA GLU A 249 -3.13 29.55 11.22
C GLU A 249 -2.95 28.75 9.93
N PHE A 250 -1.76 28.15 9.71
CA PHE A 250 -1.52 27.30 8.55
C PHE A 250 -2.42 26.06 8.56
N MET A 251 -2.54 25.40 9.70
CA MET A 251 -3.39 24.23 9.86
C MET A 251 -4.88 24.56 9.71
N ASP A 252 -5.34 25.66 10.31
CA ASP A 252 -6.72 26.16 10.15
C ASP A 252 -7.03 26.40 8.66
N SER A 253 -6.09 27.03 7.94
CA SER A 253 -6.26 27.33 6.53
C SER A 253 -6.26 26.07 5.63
N ILE A 254 -5.50 25.02 5.99
CA ILE A 254 -5.58 23.70 5.32
C ILE A 254 -6.92 23.01 5.60
N LEU A 255 -7.38 23.05 6.86
CA LEU A 255 -8.65 22.45 7.26
C LEU A 255 -9.84 23.10 6.56
N GLU A 256 -9.79 24.42 6.31
CA GLU A 256 -10.80 25.14 5.53
C GLU A 256 -10.91 24.67 4.07
N VAL A 257 -9.78 24.35 3.42
CA VAL A 257 -9.74 23.97 2.00
C VAL A 257 -10.01 22.47 1.76
N SER A 258 -9.79 21.63 2.77
CA SER A 258 -9.83 20.16 2.64
C SER A 258 -11.22 19.51 2.60
N GLN A 259 -12.32 20.27 2.73
CA GLN A 259 -13.73 19.81 2.66
C GLN A 259 -14.02 18.47 3.38
N VAL A 260 -13.48 18.30 4.58
CA VAL A 260 -13.67 17.08 5.39
C VAL A 260 -15.12 17.01 5.90
N PRO A 261 -15.81 15.84 5.86
CA PRO A 261 -17.12 15.69 6.47
C PRO A 261 -17.07 16.04 7.97
N GLU A 262 -18.03 16.83 8.47
CA GLU A 262 -18.03 17.39 9.84
C GLU A 262 -16.90 18.41 10.13
N GLN A 263 -16.51 19.23 9.15
CA GLN A 263 -15.46 20.26 9.25
C GLN A 263 -15.45 21.09 10.55
N VAL A 264 -16.62 21.49 11.06
CA VAL A 264 -16.76 22.25 12.33
C VAL A 264 -16.28 21.45 13.55
N LYS A 265 -16.55 20.14 13.57
CA LYS A 265 -16.10 19.24 14.64
C LYS A 265 -14.60 19.00 14.55
N THR A 266 -14.06 18.83 13.35
CA THR A 266 -12.61 18.67 13.12
C THR A 266 -11.81 19.91 13.51
N LEU A 267 -12.32 21.12 13.22
CA LEU A 267 -11.72 22.38 13.70
C LEU A 267 -11.72 22.46 15.22
N SER A 268 -12.85 22.13 15.87
CA SER A 268 -12.94 22.12 17.34
C SER A 268 -12.03 21.07 17.99
N GLU A 269 -11.89 19.88 17.40
CA GLU A 269 -10.98 18.83 17.87
C GLU A 269 -9.52 19.24 17.69
N PHE A 270 -9.18 19.95 16.60
CA PHE A 270 -7.85 20.49 16.39
C PHE A 270 -7.51 21.59 17.40
N ASP A 271 -8.43 22.55 17.62
CA ASP A 271 -8.25 23.60 18.63
C ASP A 271 -8.02 22.98 20.02
N GLN A 272 -8.81 21.96 20.39
CA GLN A 272 -8.61 21.23 21.65
C GLN A 272 -7.26 20.52 21.70
N ALA A 273 -6.83 19.86 20.61
CA ALA A 273 -5.54 19.20 20.54
C ALA A 273 -4.36 20.19 20.60
N PHE A 274 -4.51 21.38 20.01
CA PHE A 274 -3.53 22.45 20.04
C PHE A 274 -3.40 23.04 21.45
N GLU A 275 -4.52 23.26 22.15
CA GLU A 275 -4.52 23.67 23.56
C GLU A 275 -3.94 22.58 24.48
N GLU A 276 -4.31 21.30 24.28
CA GLU A 276 -3.70 20.16 24.98
C GLU A 276 -2.18 20.10 24.75
N PHE A 277 -1.72 20.38 23.53
CA PHE A 277 -0.30 20.46 23.21
C PHE A 277 0.36 21.62 23.98
N ASN A 278 -0.25 22.81 24.00
CA ASN A 278 0.30 23.96 24.74
C ASN A 278 0.40 23.69 26.24
N VAL A 279 -0.59 23.02 26.84
CA VAL A 279 -0.56 22.60 28.26
C VAL A 279 0.54 21.57 28.52
N ASN A 280 0.70 20.58 27.65
CA ASN A 280 1.68 19.49 27.82
C ASN A 280 3.03 19.76 27.15
N LYS A 281 3.24 20.99 26.66
CA LYS A 281 4.39 21.36 25.84
C LYS A 281 5.70 21.14 26.58
N GLN A 282 5.77 21.57 27.84
CA GLN A 282 6.99 21.45 28.63
C GLN A 282 7.37 19.98 28.84
N ALA A 283 6.43 19.12 29.21
CA ALA A 283 6.69 17.69 29.36
C ALA A 283 7.15 17.02 28.04
N SER A 284 6.63 17.49 26.91
CA SER A 284 7.04 17.03 25.58
C SER A 284 8.46 17.50 25.22
N LEU A 285 8.79 18.75 25.55
CA LEU A 285 10.14 19.31 25.40
C LEU A 285 11.14 18.61 26.33
N ASP A 286 10.78 18.31 27.57
CA ASP A 286 11.64 17.58 28.51
C ASP A 286 11.96 16.19 27.98
N LYS A 287 10.96 15.49 27.42
CA LYS A 287 11.17 14.20 26.76
C LYS A 287 12.09 14.33 25.54
N PHE A 288 11.85 15.32 24.68
CA PHE A 288 12.72 15.58 23.53
C PHE A 288 14.16 15.89 23.95
N ASN A 289 14.33 16.74 24.98
CA ASN A 289 15.64 17.11 25.52
C ASN A 289 16.36 15.91 26.13
N GLY A 290 15.63 15.01 26.79
CA GLY A 290 16.17 13.73 27.26
C GLY A 290 16.65 12.84 26.12
N VAL A 291 15.92 12.76 25.00
CA VAL A 291 16.38 12.06 23.78
C VAL A 291 17.65 12.72 23.23
N MET A 292 17.68 14.05 23.15
CA MET A 292 18.85 14.80 22.68
C MET A 292 20.07 14.63 23.58
N ASP A 293 19.89 14.34 24.87
CA ASP A 293 20.99 14.03 25.79
C ASP A 293 21.59 12.65 25.49
N GLN A 294 20.75 11.66 25.20
CA GLN A 294 21.21 10.33 24.77
C GLN A 294 21.89 10.40 23.39
N LEU A 295 21.39 11.27 22.49
CA LEU A 295 21.93 11.46 21.14
C LEU A 295 23.37 12.01 21.15
N LYS A 296 23.83 12.63 22.25
CA LYS A 296 25.23 13.10 22.37
C LYS A 296 26.23 11.97 22.14
N GLY A 297 25.92 10.75 22.59
CA GLY A 297 26.76 9.56 22.42
C GLY A 297 26.72 8.92 21.02
N VAL A 298 25.85 9.40 20.12
CA VAL A 298 25.70 8.85 18.76
C VAL A 298 26.29 9.79 17.74
N THR A 299 27.24 9.33 16.93
CA THR A 299 27.85 10.11 15.85
C THR A 299 26.90 10.16 14.66
N ILE A 300 26.54 11.36 14.21
CA ILE A 300 25.64 11.62 13.08
C ILE A 300 26.42 12.21 11.90
N LEU A 301 27.44 13.03 12.20
CA LEU A 301 28.33 13.61 11.20
C LEU A 301 29.74 13.05 11.29
N GLY A 302 30.38 12.86 10.14
CA GLY A 302 31.81 12.57 10.03
C GLY A 302 32.69 13.81 10.28
N ASP A 303 34.00 13.64 10.13
CA ASP A 303 34.99 14.67 10.49
C ASP A 303 34.85 15.95 9.66
N GLN A 304 34.36 15.87 8.42
CA GLN A 304 34.13 17.06 7.60
C GLN A 304 32.90 17.85 8.07
N GLY A 305 31.95 17.19 8.72
CA GLY A 305 30.71 17.79 9.19
C GLY A 305 29.81 18.26 8.05
N ILE A 306 29.12 19.37 8.29
CA ILE A 306 28.39 20.12 7.27
C ILE A 306 29.18 21.39 6.99
N GLU A 307 29.55 21.60 5.72
CA GLU A 307 30.17 22.83 5.26
C GLU A 307 29.37 23.38 4.09
N VAL A 308 28.97 24.65 4.17
CA VAL A 308 28.23 25.33 3.11
C VAL A 308 28.82 26.72 2.88
N GLN A 309 29.17 26.97 1.62
CA GLN A 309 29.68 28.23 1.13
C GLN A 309 28.63 28.93 0.28
N TYR A 310 28.50 30.23 0.46
CA TYR A 310 27.58 31.11 -0.25
C TYR A 310 28.37 32.20 -0.96
N ALA A 311 28.05 32.48 -2.21
CA ALA A 311 28.51 33.67 -2.91
C ALA A 311 27.32 34.59 -3.18
N ILE A 312 27.44 35.84 -2.72
CA ILE A 312 26.38 36.83 -2.78
C ILE A 312 26.83 38.00 -3.66
N VAL A 313 26.03 38.32 -4.68
CA VAL A 313 26.23 39.45 -5.60
C VAL A 313 24.97 40.31 -5.57
N ASN A 314 25.11 41.61 -5.25
CA ASN A 314 23.99 42.55 -5.17
C ASN A 314 22.83 42.05 -4.27
N GLY A 315 23.16 41.33 -3.20
CA GLY A 315 22.18 40.74 -2.27
C GLY A 315 21.49 39.47 -2.77
N TYR A 316 21.87 38.90 -3.92
CA TYR A 316 21.36 37.61 -4.40
C TYR A 316 22.37 36.49 -4.17
N VAL A 317 21.87 35.30 -3.80
CA VAL A 317 22.68 34.09 -3.67
C VAL A 317 22.91 33.50 -5.07
N VAL A 318 24.07 33.84 -5.67
CA VAL A 318 24.42 33.42 -7.05
C VAL A 318 25.16 32.09 -7.11
N LYS A 319 25.78 31.67 -6.00
CA LYS A 319 26.39 30.35 -5.88
C LYS A 319 26.22 29.81 -4.46
N LYS A 320 25.95 28.52 -4.36
CA LYS A 320 25.95 27.75 -3.11
C LYS A 320 26.68 26.44 -3.34
N SER A 321 27.69 26.13 -2.56
CA SER A 321 28.39 24.85 -2.66
C SER A 321 28.73 24.31 -1.28
N GLY A 322 28.86 23.01 -1.14
CA GLY A 322 29.14 22.45 0.16
C GLY A 322 29.30 20.95 0.17
N THR A 323 29.61 20.46 1.36
CA THR A 323 29.78 19.06 1.69
C THR A 323 28.96 18.74 2.92
N ILE A 324 28.24 17.62 2.87
CA ILE A 324 27.52 17.04 4.01
C ILE A 324 28.12 15.66 4.22
N ASP A 325 28.79 15.44 5.35
CA ASP A 325 29.44 14.19 5.71
C ASP A 325 28.62 13.47 6.79
N LEU A 326 27.72 12.58 6.36
CA LEU A 326 26.84 11.81 7.23
C LEU A 326 27.51 10.51 7.65
N LYS A 327 27.40 10.17 8.93
CA LYS A 327 27.90 8.93 9.49
C LYS A 327 26.82 8.22 10.28
N VAL A 328 26.76 6.90 10.08
CA VAL A 328 25.84 6.00 10.77
C VAL A 328 26.65 4.85 11.35
N ASP A 329 26.63 4.72 12.67
CA ASP A 329 27.14 3.57 13.40
C ASP A 329 25.94 2.78 13.94
N LEU A 330 25.73 1.57 13.42
CA LEU A 330 24.56 0.78 13.77
C LEU A 330 24.53 0.37 15.24
N ALA A 331 25.71 0.14 15.85
CA ALA A 331 25.79 -0.22 17.25
C ALA A 331 25.37 0.95 18.14
N GLN A 332 25.79 2.18 17.79
CA GLN A 332 25.38 3.39 18.50
C GLN A 332 23.87 3.65 18.37
N ILE A 333 23.29 3.42 17.19
CA ILE A 333 21.84 3.56 16.98
C ILE A 333 21.06 2.51 17.78
N GLU A 334 21.49 1.25 17.77
CA GLU A 334 20.83 0.19 18.53
C GLU A 334 20.90 0.46 20.03
N GLN A 335 22.06 0.91 20.54
CA GLN A 335 22.20 1.33 21.94
C GLN A 335 21.28 2.50 22.31
N LEU A 336 21.13 3.49 21.43
CA LEU A 336 20.19 4.59 21.63
C LEU A 336 18.75 4.06 21.71
N ILE A 337 18.33 3.18 20.78
CA ILE A 337 16.99 2.59 20.77
C ILE A 337 16.73 1.79 22.05
N ASN A 338 17.68 0.95 22.47
CA ASN A 338 17.58 0.17 23.70
C ASN A 338 17.44 1.07 24.93
N THR A 339 18.23 2.14 24.99
CA THR A 339 18.16 3.13 26.08
C THR A 339 16.79 3.83 26.10
N LEU A 340 16.26 4.24 24.95
CA LEU A 340 14.95 4.87 24.84
C LEU A 340 13.79 3.91 25.18
N ASN A 341 14.00 2.60 25.04
CA ASN A 341 13.05 1.55 25.42
C ASN A 341 13.19 1.10 26.89
N GLY A 342 14.11 1.70 27.67
CA GLY A 342 14.34 1.33 29.07
C GLY A 342 15.19 0.07 29.26
N GLN A 343 15.87 -0.40 28.21
CA GLN A 343 16.76 -1.57 28.22
C GLN A 343 18.22 -1.12 28.32
N GLN A 344 18.58 -0.39 29.38
CA GLN A 344 19.97 0.06 29.58
C GLN A 344 20.91 -1.12 29.87
N GLY A 345 22.05 -1.17 29.16
CA GLY A 345 23.12 -2.13 29.41
C GLY A 345 23.09 -3.44 28.61
N THR A 346 22.14 -3.61 27.69
CA THR A 346 22.18 -4.73 26.73
C THR A 346 23.30 -4.51 25.70
N SER A 347 24.15 -5.52 25.50
CA SER A 347 25.16 -5.50 24.43
C SER A 347 24.49 -5.39 23.06
N SER A 348 25.05 -4.57 22.18
CA SER A 348 24.57 -4.44 20.80
C SER A 348 25.16 -5.57 19.96
N ASP A 349 24.30 -6.30 19.27
CA ASP A 349 24.68 -7.32 18.29
C ASP A 349 24.78 -6.72 16.88
N ALA A 350 24.23 -5.52 16.66
CA ALA A 350 24.35 -4.78 15.40
C ALA A 350 25.80 -4.39 15.12
N LYS A 351 26.26 -4.69 13.90
CA LYS A 351 27.61 -4.37 13.44
C LYS A 351 27.55 -3.62 12.12
N GLY A 352 28.39 -2.60 12.01
CA GLY A 352 28.65 -1.91 10.76
C GLY A 352 28.57 -0.40 10.86
N ASN A 353 29.42 0.24 10.07
CA ASN A 353 29.53 1.68 9.94
C ASN A 353 29.27 2.05 8.48
N LEU A 354 28.45 3.08 8.26
CA LEU A 354 28.19 3.65 6.95
C LEU A 354 28.55 5.14 6.98
N ASN A 355 29.21 5.62 5.94
CA ASN A 355 29.52 7.03 5.74
C ASN A 355 29.05 7.45 4.36
N LEU A 356 28.26 8.52 4.29
CA LEU A 356 27.79 9.12 3.05
C LEU A 356 28.20 10.58 3.01
N MET A 357 29.13 10.90 2.12
CA MET A 357 29.50 12.27 1.82
C MET A 357 28.75 12.74 0.57
N VAL A 358 28.02 13.84 0.70
CA VAL A 358 27.31 14.49 -0.40
C VAL A 358 27.99 15.81 -0.68
N ASN A 359 28.56 15.96 -1.87
CA ASN A 359 29.08 17.24 -2.35
C ASN A 359 28.06 17.84 -3.31
N PHE A 360 27.73 19.11 -3.14
CA PHE A 360 26.81 19.82 -4.01
C PHE A 360 27.38 21.17 -4.43
N SER A 361 27.02 21.61 -5.63
CA SER A 361 27.31 22.95 -6.13
C SER A 361 26.14 23.43 -6.98
N THR A 362 25.55 24.54 -6.58
CA THR A 362 24.47 25.23 -7.26
C THR A 362 24.99 26.57 -7.76
N VAL A 363 24.77 26.86 -9.03
CA VAL A 363 24.99 28.18 -9.64
C VAL A 363 23.63 28.71 -10.08
N THR A 364 23.35 29.96 -9.73
CA THR A 364 22.15 30.69 -10.14
C THR A 364 22.56 31.78 -11.13
N SER A 365 21.90 31.84 -12.27
CA SER A 365 22.06 32.89 -13.30
C SER A 365 20.72 33.47 -13.73
N ASP A 366 20.78 34.55 -14.51
CA ASP A 366 19.61 35.15 -15.19
C ASP A 366 18.48 35.53 -14.23
N ILE A 367 18.86 36.00 -13.03
CA ILE A 367 17.94 36.40 -11.97
C ILE A 367 17.16 37.64 -12.42
N ASN A 368 15.84 37.54 -12.46
CA ASN A 368 14.93 38.58 -12.97
C ASN A 368 15.22 39.00 -14.42
N ALA A 369 15.84 38.11 -15.20
CA ALA A 369 16.10 38.30 -16.62
C ALA A 369 15.23 37.36 -17.48
N PRO A 370 14.98 37.66 -18.76
CA PRO A 370 14.21 36.78 -19.63
C PRO A 370 14.79 35.35 -19.69
N VAL A 371 13.98 34.36 -19.30
CA VAL A 371 14.32 32.93 -19.37
C VAL A 371 13.30 32.23 -20.27
N GLU A 372 13.78 31.64 -21.36
CA GLU A 372 12.92 30.90 -22.28
C GLU A 372 12.71 29.46 -21.80
N ILE A 373 11.43 29.06 -21.75
CA ILE A 373 10.98 27.70 -21.39
C ILE A 373 10.07 27.19 -22.49
N GLN A 374 10.52 26.14 -23.18
CA GLN A 374 9.76 25.47 -24.24
C GLN A 374 9.06 24.24 -23.66
N ILE A 375 7.74 24.31 -23.59
CA ILE A 375 6.88 23.24 -23.08
C ILE A 375 6.50 22.34 -24.26
N PRO A 376 6.68 21.00 -24.17
CA PRO A 376 6.37 20.09 -25.27
C PRO A 376 4.87 20.05 -25.57
N GLU A 377 4.52 19.90 -26.85
CA GLU A 377 3.15 19.62 -27.25
C GLU A 377 2.77 18.17 -26.92
N VAL A 378 1.71 18.02 -26.13
CA VAL A 378 1.18 16.71 -25.70
C VAL A 378 -0.20 16.48 -26.30
N ASN A 379 -0.47 15.24 -26.70
CA ASN A 379 -1.74 14.81 -27.28
C ASN A 379 -1.99 13.33 -26.95
N GLN A 380 -3.17 12.83 -27.30
CA GLN A 380 -3.58 11.46 -26.99
C GLN A 380 -2.65 10.38 -27.59
N ASN A 381 -1.86 10.68 -28.63
CA ASN A 381 -0.95 9.72 -29.25
C ASN A 381 0.36 9.58 -28.46
N ASN A 382 0.94 10.69 -28.00
CA ASN A 382 2.25 10.70 -27.34
C ASN A 382 2.19 10.78 -25.81
N SER A 383 1.02 11.03 -25.22
CA SER A 383 0.87 11.16 -23.76
C SER A 383 -0.30 10.38 -23.18
N PHE A 384 -0.31 10.23 -21.86
CA PHE A 384 -1.47 9.76 -21.08
C PHE A 384 -1.64 10.58 -19.80
N ASP A 385 -2.86 10.57 -19.24
CA ASP A 385 -3.16 11.23 -17.98
C ASP A 385 -2.74 10.32 -16.80
N TYR A 386 -2.06 10.90 -15.81
CA TYR A 386 -1.62 10.21 -14.61
C TYR A 386 -2.76 9.49 -13.87
N MET A 387 -3.98 10.05 -13.88
CA MET A 387 -5.14 9.44 -13.25
C MET A 387 -5.57 8.15 -13.95
N ASP A 388 -5.36 8.03 -15.26
CA ASP A 388 -5.67 6.79 -15.98
C ASP A 388 -4.68 5.67 -15.62
N LEU A 389 -3.43 6.04 -15.32
CA LEU A 389 -2.46 5.13 -14.74
C LEU A 389 -2.88 4.71 -13.33
N ILE A 390 -3.25 5.65 -12.45
CA ILE A 390 -3.75 5.34 -11.09
C ILE A 390 -4.97 4.42 -11.15
N LYS A 391 -5.96 4.70 -12.01
CA LYS A 391 -7.15 3.85 -12.18
C LYS A 391 -6.81 2.43 -12.58
N THR A 392 -5.72 2.24 -13.33
CA THR A 392 -5.24 0.90 -13.71
C THR A 392 -4.75 0.10 -12.48
N PHE A 393 -4.27 0.77 -11.44
CA PHE A 393 -3.79 0.15 -10.20
C PHE A 393 -4.77 0.27 -9.02
N THR A 394 -5.84 1.04 -9.18
CA THR A 394 -6.85 1.22 -8.13
C THR A 394 -7.87 0.08 -8.24
N PRO A 395 -8.00 -0.78 -7.21
CA PRO A 395 -8.89 -1.92 -7.27
C PRO A 395 -10.32 -1.45 -7.50
N ASN A 396 -11.03 -2.05 -8.45
CA ASN A 396 -12.45 -1.80 -8.64
C ASN A 396 -13.23 -2.35 -7.44
N ARG A 397 -13.53 -1.48 -6.45
CA ARG A 397 -14.11 -1.89 -5.16
C ARG A 397 -15.48 -2.57 -5.28
N SER A 398 -16.25 -2.32 -6.34
CA SER A 398 -17.55 -2.98 -6.55
C SER A 398 -17.40 -4.40 -7.11
N ALA A 399 -16.29 -4.71 -7.78
CA ALA A 399 -16.05 -6.01 -8.40
C ALA A 399 -15.32 -7.00 -7.47
N ARG A 400 -14.85 -6.60 -6.29
CA ARG A 400 -13.94 -7.43 -5.47
C ARG A 400 -14.42 -7.62 -4.03
N VAL A 401 -14.29 -8.84 -3.51
CA VAL A 401 -14.35 -9.16 -2.07
C VAL A 401 -12.98 -9.64 -1.63
N ALA A 402 -12.29 -8.84 -0.82
CA ALA A 402 -10.90 -9.13 -0.47
C ALA A 402 -10.47 -8.49 0.84
N GLY A 403 -9.50 -9.14 1.49
CA GLY A 403 -8.66 -8.58 2.52
C GLY A 403 -7.18 -8.61 2.15
N GLN A 404 -6.32 -8.24 3.10
CA GLN A 404 -4.85 -8.33 2.91
C GLN A 404 -4.33 -9.77 2.90
N ASP A 405 -5.10 -10.70 3.48
CA ASP A 405 -4.78 -12.12 3.65
C ASP A 405 -6.09 -12.94 3.58
N GLY A 406 -5.97 -14.27 3.59
CA GLY A 406 -7.12 -15.18 3.50
C GLY A 406 -8.14 -15.05 4.65
N TYR A 407 -7.70 -14.64 5.85
CA TYR A 407 -8.59 -14.44 7.00
C TYR A 407 -9.43 -13.17 6.83
N LYS A 408 -8.80 -12.07 6.40
CA LYS A 408 -9.50 -10.82 6.09
C LYS A 408 -10.41 -10.96 4.87
N THR A 409 -10.01 -11.75 3.86
CA THR A 409 -10.90 -12.08 2.74
C THR A 409 -12.10 -12.89 3.22
N ALA A 410 -11.91 -13.89 4.07
CA ALA A 410 -13.00 -14.67 4.66
C ALA A 410 -13.98 -13.78 5.45
N ARG A 411 -13.46 -12.84 6.26
CA ARG A 411 -14.29 -11.82 6.94
C ARG A 411 -15.06 -10.97 5.94
N ALA A 412 -14.41 -10.40 4.93
CA ALA A 412 -15.08 -9.58 3.90
C ALA A 412 -16.17 -10.35 3.15
N ILE A 413 -15.95 -11.65 2.89
CA ILE A 413 -16.97 -12.54 2.33
C ILE A 413 -18.11 -12.76 3.32
N GLY A 414 -17.81 -12.93 4.61
CA GLY A 414 -18.80 -12.98 5.68
C GLY A 414 -19.70 -11.74 5.73
N GLU A 415 -19.11 -10.55 5.61
CA GLU A 415 -19.82 -9.25 5.60
C GLU A 415 -20.82 -9.18 4.42
N GLU A 416 -20.38 -9.56 3.22
CA GLU A 416 -21.27 -9.62 2.05
C GLU A 416 -22.29 -10.75 2.18
N TYR A 417 -21.91 -11.88 2.77
CA TYR A 417 -22.80 -13.02 2.99
C TYR A 417 -23.95 -12.63 3.93
N SER A 418 -23.66 -11.90 5.01
CA SER A 418 -24.62 -11.45 6.01
C SER A 418 -25.40 -10.21 5.58
N ASN A 419 -24.96 -9.51 4.52
CA ASN A 419 -25.42 -8.16 4.16
C ASN A 419 -25.33 -7.19 5.36
N GLY A 420 -24.30 -7.33 6.21
CA GLY A 420 -24.12 -6.55 7.45
C GLY A 420 -25.11 -6.88 8.57
N GLY A 421 -25.88 -7.96 8.45
CA GLY A 421 -26.90 -8.38 9.41
C GLY A 421 -26.45 -9.49 10.37
N GLN A 422 -27.25 -9.72 11.41
CA GLN A 422 -27.02 -10.81 12.37
C GLN A 422 -27.16 -12.19 11.70
N CYS A 423 -26.22 -13.09 11.99
CA CYS A 423 -26.18 -14.46 11.48
C CYS A 423 -26.85 -15.41 12.47
N THR A 424 -27.75 -16.27 12.01
CA THR A 424 -28.34 -17.34 12.84
C THR A 424 -27.39 -18.49 13.08
N SER A 425 -26.41 -18.68 12.20
CA SER A 425 -25.38 -19.70 12.30
C SER A 425 -24.09 -19.22 11.68
N ILE A 426 -22.94 -19.67 12.20
CA ILE A 426 -21.60 -19.35 11.72
C ILE A 426 -20.78 -20.64 11.67
N ILE A 427 -20.01 -20.85 10.59
CA ILE A 427 -19.11 -22.00 10.44
C ILE A 427 -17.67 -21.53 10.64
N LEU A 428 -16.93 -22.20 11.51
CA LEU A 428 -15.50 -22.02 11.70
C LEU A 428 -14.76 -23.20 11.06
N ALA A 429 -13.88 -22.91 10.11
CA ALA A 429 -13.05 -23.89 9.41
C ALA A 429 -11.59 -23.47 9.45
N SER A 430 -10.66 -24.43 9.34
CA SER A 430 -9.24 -24.14 9.38
C SER A 430 -8.77 -23.36 8.15
N GLY A 431 -8.06 -22.25 8.38
CA GLY A 431 -7.34 -21.50 7.35
C GLY A 431 -5.97 -22.08 7.01
N VAL A 432 -5.50 -23.09 7.76
CA VAL A 432 -4.17 -23.71 7.58
C VAL A 432 -4.24 -25.17 7.14
N SER A 433 -5.41 -25.82 7.20
CA SER A 433 -5.65 -27.19 6.76
C SER A 433 -6.93 -27.29 5.93
N PHE A 434 -6.79 -27.65 4.65
CA PHE A 434 -7.91 -27.66 3.69
C PHE A 434 -8.95 -28.79 3.83
N PRO A 435 -8.61 -30.05 4.21
CA PRO A 435 -9.53 -31.19 3.99
C PRO A 435 -10.88 -31.03 4.68
N ASP A 436 -10.85 -30.54 5.92
CA ASP A 436 -12.05 -30.34 6.74
C ASP A 436 -12.91 -29.20 6.21
N ALA A 437 -12.30 -28.20 5.55
CA ALA A 437 -13.01 -27.05 5.00
C ALA A 437 -13.75 -27.38 3.69
N LEU A 438 -13.32 -28.40 2.92
CA LEU A 438 -13.87 -28.68 1.58
C LEU A 438 -15.35 -29.08 1.57
N SER A 439 -15.82 -29.76 2.63
CA SER A 439 -17.21 -30.22 2.75
C SER A 439 -18.14 -29.16 3.35
N SER A 440 -17.62 -28.04 3.86
CA SER A 440 -18.38 -27.06 4.65
C SER A 440 -19.45 -26.27 3.87
N SER A 441 -19.28 -26.14 2.55
CA SER A 441 -20.18 -25.37 1.66
C SER A 441 -21.64 -25.85 1.72
N ILE A 442 -21.89 -27.15 1.93
CA ILE A 442 -23.24 -27.69 2.05
C ILE A 442 -23.95 -27.18 3.31
N LEU A 443 -23.24 -27.11 4.45
CA LEU A 443 -23.78 -26.59 5.70
C LEU A 443 -23.99 -25.08 5.64
N SER A 444 -23.08 -24.38 4.96
CA SER A 444 -23.22 -22.94 4.73
C SER A 444 -24.56 -22.63 4.07
N ARG A 445 -24.89 -23.34 2.99
CA ARG A 445 -26.18 -23.14 2.32
C ARG A 445 -27.36 -23.67 3.11
N LYS A 446 -27.24 -24.84 3.77
CA LYS A 446 -28.31 -25.47 4.58
C LYS A 446 -28.76 -24.59 5.74
N PHE A 447 -27.80 -24.01 6.47
CA PHE A 447 -28.04 -23.23 7.68
C PHE A 447 -27.92 -21.73 7.48
N ASN A 448 -27.77 -21.28 6.23
CA ASN A 448 -27.51 -19.89 5.88
C ASN A 448 -26.37 -19.27 6.71
N ALA A 449 -25.24 -19.99 6.79
CA ALA A 449 -24.11 -19.64 7.64
C ALA A 449 -22.90 -19.21 6.80
N PRO A 450 -22.26 -18.06 7.07
CA PRO A 450 -20.96 -17.75 6.48
C PRO A 450 -19.89 -18.73 6.99
N ILE A 451 -18.87 -18.95 6.17
CA ILE A 451 -17.67 -19.71 6.54
C ILE A 451 -16.57 -18.70 6.89
N LEU A 452 -16.09 -18.74 8.13
CA LEU A 452 -14.93 -17.98 8.59
C LEU A 452 -13.73 -18.91 8.72
N LEU A 453 -12.57 -18.40 8.36
CA LEU A 453 -11.30 -19.11 8.53
C LEU A 453 -10.69 -18.76 9.88
N VAL A 454 -10.18 -19.78 10.56
CA VAL A 454 -9.45 -19.64 11.83
C VAL A 454 -8.07 -20.27 11.73
N GLY A 455 -7.11 -19.71 12.45
CA GLY A 455 -5.77 -20.26 12.62
C GLY A 455 -5.75 -21.46 13.56
N THR A 456 -4.56 -21.81 14.06
CA THR A 456 -4.42 -22.88 15.06
C THR A 456 -4.80 -22.42 16.46
N THR A 457 -4.68 -21.11 16.71
CA THR A 457 -4.99 -20.46 17.98
C THR A 457 -6.06 -19.37 17.83
N VAL A 458 -6.65 -18.97 18.96
CA VAL A 458 -7.64 -17.88 19.01
C VAL A 458 -6.97 -16.54 18.64
N GLU A 459 -5.72 -16.34 19.05
CA GLU A 459 -4.94 -15.14 18.78
C GLU A 459 -4.67 -14.94 17.28
N GLU A 460 -4.44 -16.03 16.54
CA GLU A 460 -4.28 -16.03 15.08
C GLU A 460 -5.61 -15.78 14.34
N SER A 461 -6.74 -15.80 15.05
CA SER A 461 -8.10 -15.83 14.48
C SER A 461 -8.89 -14.55 14.75
N SER A 462 -8.20 -13.43 15.01
CA SER A 462 -8.83 -12.15 15.35
C SER A 462 -9.89 -11.70 14.34
N GLU A 463 -9.66 -11.89 13.05
CA GLU A 463 -10.63 -11.49 12.00
C GLU A 463 -11.95 -12.26 12.09
N ALA A 464 -11.92 -13.54 12.47
CA ALA A 464 -13.13 -14.31 12.69
C ALA A 464 -13.88 -13.80 13.93
N PHE A 465 -13.17 -13.54 15.04
CA PHE A 465 -13.77 -13.04 16.27
C PHE A 465 -14.30 -11.60 16.15
N ASP A 466 -13.66 -10.74 15.37
CA ASP A 466 -14.17 -9.41 15.02
C ASP A 466 -15.51 -9.49 14.27
N PHE A 467 -15.59 -10.42 13.30
CA PHE A 467 -16.82 -10.66 12.56
C PHE A 467 -17.93 -11.17 13.49
N ILE A 468 -17.61 -12.16 14.33
CA ILE A 468 -18.54 -12.75 15.31
C ILE A 468 -19.08 -11.65 16.21
N ALA A 469 -18.22 -10.85 16.83
CA ALA A 469 -18.65 -9.75 17.72
C ALA A 469 -19.63 -8.76 17.07
N SER A 470 -19.58 -8.61 15.74
CA SER A 470 -20.43 -7.69 14.99
C SER A 470 -21.71 -8.34 14.44
N HIS A 471 -21.71 -9.66 14.22
CA HIS A 471 -22.75 -10.37 13.46
C HIS A 471 -23.34 -11.59 14.18
N SER A 472 -23.04 -11.80 15.47
CA SER A 472 -23.69 -12.82 16.29
C SER A 472 -24.44 -12.24 17.49
N ASN A 473 -25.38 -13.03 17.98
CA ASN A 473 -26.12 -12.84 19.22
C ASN A 473 -26.05 -14.13 20.06
N PRO A 474 -26.50 -14.13 21.33
CA PRO A 474 -26.39 -15.32 22.20
C PRO A 474 -27.03 -16.61 21.62
N ASP A 475 -28.04 -16.48 20.76
CA ASP A 475 -28.74 -17.62 20.14
C ASP A 475 -28.03 -18.15 18.87
N THR A 476 -26.99 -17.44 18.39
CA THR A 476 -26.24 -17.81 17.19
C THR A 476 -25.59 -19.17 17.36
N LYS A 477 -25.81 -20.05 16.39
CA LYS A 477 -25.24 -21.40 16.41
C LYS A 477 -23.88 -21.47 15.70
N PHE A 478 -22.87 -22.01 16.38
CA PHE A 478 -21.54 -22.19 15.83
C PHE A 478 -21.30 -23.64 15.43
N TYR A 479 -20.80 -23.84 14.21
CA TYR A 479 -20.32 -25.12 13.73
C TYR A 479 -18.80 -25.07 13.57
N ILE A 480 -18.07 -25.80 14.40
CA ILE A 480 -16.61 -25.94 14.26
C ILE A 480 -16.32 -27.18 13.45
N ILE A 481 -15.71 -27.04 12.27
CA ILE A 481 -15.39 -28.15 11.39
C ILE A 481 -13.91 -28.49 11.51
N GLY A 482 -13.63 -29.66 12.10
CA GLY A 482 -12.27 -30.13 12.35
C GLY A 482 -12.05 -30.57 13.80
N GLY A 483 -11.12 -31.51 13.98
CA GLY A 483 -10.74 -32.02 15.29
C GLY A 483 -9.97 -31.00 16.14
N THR A 484 -9.79 -31.30 17.42
CA THR A 484 -9.10 -30.43 18.39
C THR A 484 -7.61 -30.25 18.09
N GLY A 485 -7.01 -31.15 17.30
CA GLY A 485 -5.63 -31.00 16.81
C GLY A 485 -5.46 -29.97 15.69
N VAL A 486 -6.55 -29.51 15.06
CA VAL A 486 -6.53 -28.50 13.99
C VAL A 486 -7.12 -27.18 14.47
N ILE A 487 -8.28 -27.25 15.15
CA ILE A 487 -8.93 -26.10 15.78
C ILE A 487 -9.05 -26.42 17.27
N GLY A 488 -8.20 -25.83 18.11
CA GLY A 488 -8.11 -26.16 19.54
C GLY A 488 -9.41 -25.98 20.33
N THR A 489 -9.49 -26.58 21.52
CA THR A 489 -10.64 -26.41 22.44
C THR A 489 -10.75 -25.00 23.03
N SER A 490 -9.71 -24.19 22.84
CA SER A 490 -9.69 -22.77 23.20
C SER A 490 -10.73 -21.96 22.43
N PHE A 491 -11.11 -22.36 21.22
CA PHE A 491 -12.13 -21.67 20.44
C PHE A 491 -13.52 -21.76 21.07
N GLU A 492 -13.95 -22.95 21.51
CA GLU A 492 -15.21 -23.09 22.24
C GLU A 492 -15.17 -22.32 23.57
N THR A 493 -14.01 -22.34 24.23
CA THR A 493 -13.82 -21.60 25.48
C THR A 493 -14.00 -20.10 25.25
N GLU A 494 -13.42 -19.55 24.19
CA GLU A 494 -13.53 -18.13 23.85
C GLU A 494 -14.95 -17.75 23.42
N LEU A 495 -15.61 -18.57 22.60
CA LEU A 495 -17.01 -18.36 22.20
C LEU A 495 -17.95 -18.30 23.42
N ARG A 496 -17.76 -19.20 24.41
CA ARG A 496 -18.54 -19.17 25.65
C ARG A 496 -18.28 -17.93 26.49
N LYS A 497 -17.02 -17.47 26.58
CA LYS A 497 -16.68 -16.23 27.30
C LYS A 497 -17.42 -15.01 26.75
N VAL A 498 -17.66 -14.97 25.44
CA VAL A 498 -18.41 -13.88 24.79
C VAL A 498 -19.92 -14.14 24.70
N GLY A 499 -20.43 -15.16 25.42
CA GLY A 499 -21.86 -15.39 25.62
C GLY A 499 -22.53 -16.33 24.63
N HIS A 500 -21.77 -17.16 23.90
CA HIS A 500 -22.32 -18.15 22.98
C HIS A 500 -22.27 -19.57 23.57
N GLU A 501 -23.42 -20.19 23.80
CA GLU A 501 -23.52 -21.56 24.33
C GLU A 501 -23.85 -22.60 23.25
N ASN A 502 -24.40 -22.19 22.11
CA ASN A 502 -24.83 -23.09 21.04
C ASN A 502 -23.66 -23.42 20.09
N ILE A 503 -22.75 -24.27 20.54
CA ILE A 503 -21.53 -24.64 19.81
C ILE A 503 -21.53 -26.14 19.53
N GLU A 504 -21.40 -26.51 18.25
CA GLU A 504 -21.34 -27.90 17.80
C GLU A 504 -20.06 -28.14 16.99
N ARG A 505 -19.23 -29.08 17.44
CA ARG A 505 -18.03 -29.51 16.72
C ARG A 505 -18.35 -30.72 15.85
N LEU A 506 -18.06 -30.61 14.57
CA LEU A 506 -18.15 -31.69 13.58
C LEU A 506 -16.73 -32.15 13.27
N SER A 507 -16.36 -33.33 13.78
CA SER A 507 -15.01 -33.87 13.67
C SER A 507 -14.99 -35.38 13.74
N GLY A 508 -13.95 -35.98 13.18
CA GLY A 508 -13.70 -37.41 13.20
C GLY A 508 -12.24 -37.74 13.50
N PHE A 509 -11.88 -39.03 13.40
CA PHE A 509 -10.50 -39.48 13.58
C PHE A 509 -9.57 -38.92 12.50
N ASP A 510 -10.07 -38.83 11.27
CA ASP A 510 -9.37 -38.28 10.12
C ASP A 510 -10.28 -37.36 9.28
N ARG A 511 -9.76 -36.93 8.13
CA ARG A 511 -10.49 -36.08 7.18
C ARG A 511 -11.75 -36.74 6.63
N TYR A 512 -11.75 -38.06 6.44
CA TYR A 512 -12.88 -38.79 5.86
C TYR A 512 -14.02 -38.86 6.87
N ASP A 513 -13.69 -39.13 8.14
CA ASP A 513 -14.67 -39.12 9.23
C ASP A 513 -15.21 -37.70 9.49
N THR A 514 -14.34 -36.67 9.47
CA THR A 514 -14.77 -35.27 9.63
C THR A 514 -15.68 -34.85 8.48
N GLY A 515 -15.32 -35.18 7.24
CA GLY A 515 -16.15 -34.95 6.07
C GLY A 515 -17.51 -35.65 6.17
N MET A 516 -17.54 -36.88 6.69
CA MET A 516 -18.80 -37.59 6.92
C MET A 516 -19.66 -36.95 8.01
N ALA A 517 -19.07 -36.46 9.10
CA ALA A 517 -19.82 -35.75 10.14
C ALA A 517 -20.52 -34.49 9.57
N VAL A 518 -19.87 -33.79 8.64
CA VAL A 518 -20.47 -32.67 7.91
C VAL A 518 -21.62 -33.11 7.00
N VAL A 519 -21.45 -34.22 6.28
CA VAL A 519 -22.47 -34.80 5.39
C VAL A 519 -23.70 -35.29 6.17
N GLU A 520 -23.50 -36.02 7.25
CA GLU A 520 -24.57 -36.48 8.15
C GLU A 520 -25.31 -35.29 8.76
N LYS A 521 -24.59 -34.22 9.13
CA LYS A 521 -25.19 -33.00 9.66
C LYS A 521 -26.06 -32.26 8.65
N ALA A 522 -25.67 -32.27 7.37
CA ALA A 522 -26.48 -31.67 6.30
C ALA A 522 -27.83 -32.38 6.13
N ASN A 523 -27.86 -33.68 6.45
CA ASN A 523 -29.02 -34.57 6.46
C ASN A 523 -29.90 -34.36 5.22
N VAL A 524 -29.33 -34.69 4.06
CA VAL A 524 -30.05 -34.65 2.78
C VAL A 524 -30.86 -35.92 2.57
N GLU A 525 -31.90 -35.83 1.76
CA GLU A 525 -32.78 -36.96 1.47
C GLU A 525 -32.02 -38.11 0.76
N PRO A 526 -32.38 -39.38 1.02
CA PRO A 526 -31.92 -40.51 0.20
C PRO A 526 -32.21 -40.29 -1.29
N GLY A 527 -31.35 -40.78 -2.18
CA GLY A 527 -31.43 -40.55 -3.62
C GLY A 527 -30.77 -39.26 -4.10
N THR A 528 -30.41 -38.33 -3.20
CA THR A 528 -29.72 -37.09 -3.57
C THR A 528 -28.38 -37.38 -4.27
N PRO A 529 -28.08 -36.74 -5.41
CA PRO A 529 -26.77 -36.85 -6.06
C PRO A 529 -25.62 -36.45 -5.13
N VAL A 530 -24.47 -37.10 -5.29
CA VAL A 530 -23.28 -36.85 -4.46
C VAL A 530 -22.07 -36.49 -5.33
N PHE A 531 -21.18 -35.67 -4.77
CA PHE A 531 -19.81 -35.52 -5.27
C PHE A 531 -18.90 -36.47 -4.51
N VAL A 532 -18.01 -37.16 -5.23
CA VAL A 532 -16.88 -37.91 -4.65
C VAL A 532 -15.60 -37.23 -5.09
N ILE A 533 -14.82 -36.78 -4.12
CA ILE A 533 -13.62 -35.98 -4.35
C ILE A 533 -12.41 -36.60 -3.64
N SER A 534 -11.20 -36.27 -4.10
CA SER A 534 -10.00 -36.64 -3.36
C SER A 534 -9.94 -35.92 -2.02
N GLY A 535 -9.78 -36.67 -0.93
CA GLY A 535 -9.43 -36.11 0.37
C GLY A 535 -7.96 -35.67 0.45
N GLU A 536 -7.13 -36.09 -0.50
CA GLU A 536 -5.67 -35.91 -0.49
C GLU A 536 -5.21 -34.73 -1.35
N SER A 537 -6.06 -34.23 -2.24
CA SER A 537 -5.79 -33.12 -3.16
C SER A 537 -7.02 -32.22 -3.35
N PHE A 538 -6.86 -30.91 -3.26
CA PHE A 538 -7.95 -29.92 -3.34
C PHE A 538 -8.20 -29.21 -4.69
N PRO A 539 -7.23 -29.07 -5.64
CA PRO A 539 -7.40 -28.17 -6.77
C PRO A 539 -8.64 -28.42 -7.63
N ASP A 540 -8.96 -29.68 -7.89
CA ASP A 540 -10.10 -30.08 -8.73
C ASP A 540 -11.45 -29.81 -8.04
N VAL A 541 -11.45 -29.68 -6.71
CA VAL A 541 -12.63 -29.61 -5.86
C VAL A 541 -13.20 -28.21 -5.77
N LEU A 542 -12.35 -27.18 -5.81
CA LEU A 542 -12.73 -25.79 -5.51
C LEU A 542 -13.88 -25.29 -6.40
N SER A 543 -13.91 -25.73 -7.66
CA SER A 543 -14.95 -25.36 -8.62
C SER A 543 -16.29 -26.09 -8.39
N ALA A 544 -16.27 -27.24 -7.70
CA ALA A 544 -17.48 -28.01 -7.37
C ALA A 544 -18.18 -27.50 -6.09
N SER A 545 -17.47 -26.87 -5.15
CA SER A 545 -17.99 -26.51 -3.83
C SER A 545 -19.22 -25.60 -3.88
N SER A 546 -19.26 -24.62 -4.79
CA SER A 546 -20.42 -23.73 -4.97
C SER A 546 -21.68 -24.50 -5.40
N PHE A 547 -21.52 -25.53 -6.23
CA PHE A 547 -22.60 -26.41 -6.68
C PHE A 547 -23.02 -27.42 -5.62
N ALA A 548 -22.06 -27.97 -4.86
CA ALA A 548 -22.34 -28.82 -3.70
C ALA A 548 -23.23 -28.09 -2.68
N GLY A 549 -22.89 -26.83 -2.38
CA GLY A 549 -23.70 -25.96 -1.54
C GLY A 549 -25.08 -25.67 -2.13
N SER A 550 -25.13 -25.07 -3.33
CA SER A 550 -26.39 -24.59 -3.93
C SER A 550 -27.39 -25.70 -4.26
N LYS A 551 -26.90 -26.87 -4.70
CA LYS A 551 -27.74 -28.03 -5.02
C LYS A 551 -27.96 -28.98 -3.84
N GLN A 552 -27.31 -28.72 -2.70
CA GLN A 552 -27.30 -29.60 -1.53
C GLN A 552 -26.81 -31.02 -1.88
N TYR A 553 -25.78 -31.13 -2.72
CA TYR A 553 -25.17 -32.41 -3.06
C TYR A 553 -24.05 -32.72 -2.06
N PRO A 554 -24.14 -33.81 -1.28
CA PRO A 554 -23.10 -34.19 -0.34
C PRO A 554 -21.75 -34.34 -1.01
N THR A 555 -20.70 -33.85 -0.35
CA THR A 555 -19.33 -34.00 -0.79
C THR A 555 -18.65 -35.09 0.04
N LEU A 556 -18.47 -36.25 -0.56
CA LEU A 556 -17.87 -37.43 0.03
C LEU A 556 -16.37 -37.45 -0.30
N LEU A 557 -15.52 -37.59 0.73
CA LEU A 557 -14.08 -37.72 0.54
C LEU A 557 -13.69 -39.18 0.27
N ALA A 558 -12.78 -39.37 -0.69
CA ALA A 558 -12.14 -40.63 -1.03
C ALA A 558 -10.61 -40.49 -0.95
N GLY A 559 -9.91 -41.52 -0.49
CA GLY A 559 -8.47 -41.62 -0.72
C GLY A 559 -8.21 -41.99 -2.18
N GLN A 560 -6.97 -41.81 -2.65
CA GLN A 560 -6.67 -42.05 -4.08
C GLN A 560 -7.13 -43.44 -4.54
N ASN A 561 -6.93 -44.47 -3.72
CA ASN A 561 -7.18 -45.87 -4.07
C ASN A 561 -8.19 -46.57 -3.14
N TYR A 562 -8.89 -45.84 -2.27
CA TYR A 562 -9.83 -46.44 -1.32
C TYR A 562 -10.96 -45.51 -0.90
N LEU A 563 -12.08 -46.11 -0.48
CA LEU A 563 -13.16 -45.45 0.25
C LEU A 563 -13.08 -45.84 1.73
N ALA A 564 -13.25 -44.86 2.62
CA ALA A 564 -13.45 -45.12 4.04
C ALA A 564 -14.78 -45.87 4.26
N ASP A 565 -14.87 -46.68 5.30
CA ASP A 565 -16.04 -47.55 5.53
C ASP A 565 -17.34 -46.77 5.73
N LYS A 566 -17.28 -45.60 6.40
CA LYS A 566 -18.44 -44.71 6.50
C LYS A 566 -18.89 -44.17 5.14
N THR A 567 -17.96 -43.83 4.25
CA THR A 567 -18.28 -43.41 2.88
C THR A 567 -18.97 -44.54 2.11
N LYS A 568 -18.47 -45.78 2.22
CA LYS A 568 -19.11 -46.94 1.60
C LYS A 568 -20.53 -47.15 2.14
N ALA A 569 -20.69 -47.09 3.46
CA ALA A 569 -21.97 -47.24 4.12
C ALA A 569 -22.97 -46.16 3.70
N TYR A 570 -22.52 -44.90 3.62
CA TYR A 570 -23.34 -43.78 3.17
C TYR A 570 -23.86 -44.01 1.73
N ILE A 571 -22.96 -44.35 0.79
CA ILE A 571 -23.35 -44.61 -0.61
C ILE A 571 -24.39 -45.74 -0.69
N LYS A 572 -24.15 -46.85 0.04
CA LYS A 572 -25.03 -48.02 0.03
C LYS A 572 -26.42 -47.72 0.63
N ASN A 573 -26.46 -46.97 1.73
CA ASN A 573 -27.69 -46.72 2.47
C ASN A 573 -28.51 -45.58 1.85
N ASN A 574 -27.85 -44.50 1.43
CA ASN A 574 -28.52 -43.32 0.88
C ASN A 574 -28.83 -43.47 -0.62
N LYS A 575 -28.24 -44.46 -1.31
CA LYS A 575 -28.56 -44.83 -2.70
C LYS A 575 -28.63 -43.61 -3.65
N PRO A 576 -27.53 -42.84 -3.79
CA PRO A 576 -27.54 -41.64 -4.61
C PRO A 576 -27.97 -41.96 -6.05
N SER A 577 -28.80 -41.09 -6.65
CA SER A 577 -29.23 -41.25 -8.05
C SER A 577 -28.08 -41.01 -9.04
N THR A 578 -27.11 -40.19 -8.66
CA THR A 578 -25.91 -39.90 -9.46
C THR A 578 -24.72 -39.70 -8.54
N VAL A 579 -23.56 -40.25 -8.94
CA VAL A 579 -22.28 -40.03 -8.29
C VAL A 579 -21.37 -39.29 -9.25
N TYR A 580 -21.01 -38.04 -8.92
CA TYR A 580 -20.06 -37.23 -9.66
C TYR A 580 -18.67 -37.39 -9.05
N ILE A 581 -17.78 -38.12 -9.72
CA ILE A 581 -16.39 -38.24 -9.30
C ILE A 581 -15.63 -37.02 -9.85
N VAL A 582 -15.08 -36.19 -8.99
CA VAL A 582 -14.34 -34.97 -9.39
C VAL A 582 -12.84 -35.25 -9.37
N GLY A 583 -12.20 -35.01 -10.51
CA GLY A 583 -10.78 -35.23 -10.72
C GLY A 583 -10.46 -36.50 -11.51
N GLY A 584 -9.26 -36.50 -12.09
CA GLY A 584 -8.76 -37.62 -12.89
C GLY A 584 -8.49 -38.88 -12.06
N VAL A 585 -8.10 -39.96 -12.74
CA VAL A 585 -7.76 -41.24 -12.11
C VAL A 585 -6.56 -41.15 -11.15
N SER A 586 -5.73 -40.12 -11.28
CA SER A 586 -4.65 -39.83 -10.34
C SER A 586 -5.13 -39.25 -9.01
N ALA A 587 -6.32 -38.65 -8.96
CA ALA A 587 -6.92 -38.09 -7.75
C ALA A 587 -7.89 -39.07 -7.08
N VAL A 588 -8.70 -39.77 -7.89
CA VAL A 588 -9.62 -40.83 -7.46
C VAL A 588 -9.53 -41.96 -8.50
N SER A 589 -8.92 -43.08 -8.13
CA SER A 589 -8.58 -44.16 -9.06
C SER A 589 -9.79 -44.79 -9.74
N GLN A 590 -9.52 -45.56 -10.80
CA GLN A 590 -10.53 -46.40 -11.43
C GLN A 590 -11.08 -47.45 -10.43
N SER A 591 -10.22 -47.98 -9.54
CA SER A 591 -10.67 -48.97 -8.54
C SER A 591 -11.68 -48.38 -7.55
N VAL A 592 -11.57 -47.11 -7.18
CA VAL A 592 -12.58 -46.42 -6.36
C VAL A 592 -13.87 -46.23 -7.15
N GLU A 593 -13.80 -45.85 -8.41
CA GLU A 593 -14.99 -45.73 -9.28
C GLU A 593 -15.74 -47.07 -9.42
N ASP A 594 -15.00 -48.17 -9.59
CA ASP A 594 -15.59 -49.50 -9.72
C ASP A 594 -16.25 -49.94 -8.39
N GLN A 595 -15.63 -49.64 -7.24
CA GLN A 595 -16.25 -49.85 -5.92
C GLN A 595 -17.54 -49.05 -5.75
N ILE A 596 -17.59 -47.80 -6.24
CA ILE A 596 -18.81 -46.97 -6.18
C ILE A 596 -19.93 -47.61 -7.01
N LYS A 597 -19.63 -48.09 -8.22
CA LYS A 597 -20.60 -48.77 -9.10
C LYS A 597 -21.16 -50.03 -8.44
N GLU A 598 -20.33 -50.79 -7.73
CA GLU A 598 -20.78 -51.97 -6.98
C GLU A 598 -21.69 -51.60 -5.79
N LEU A 599 -21.34 -50.55 -5.05
CA LEU A 599 -22.11 -50.10 -3.88
C LEU A 599 -23.46 -49.45 -4.26
N ALA A 600 -23.54 -48.82 -5.44
CA ALA A 600 -24.72 -48.14 -5.95
C ALA A 600 -25.01 -48.51 -7.42
N PRO A 601 -25.45 -49.75 -7.71
CA PRO A 601 -25.58 -50.28 -9.07
C PRO A 601 -26.64 -49.58 -9.92
N THR A 602 -27.56 -48.82 -9.29
CA THR A 602 -28.59 -48.04 -9.97
C THR A 602 -28.21 -46.57 -10.17
N ALA A 603 -27.06 -46.13 -9.62
CA ALA A 603 -26.60 -44.76 -9.75
C ALA A 603 -25.94 -44.52 -11.11
N ILE A 604 -26.15 -43.33 -11.68
CA ILE A 604 -25.34 -42.87 -12.80
C ILE A 604 -23.99 -42.42 -12.24
N VAL A 605 -22.89 -43.02 -12.68
CA VAL A 605 -21.53 -42.64 -12.23
C VAL A 605 -20.84 -41.84 -13.32
N ASN A 606 -20.60 -40.55 -13.05
CA ASN A 606 -20.02 -39.58 -13.98
C ASN A 606 -18.71 -39.03 -13.44
N ARG A 607 -17.62 -39.20 -14.19
CA ARG A 607 -16.34 -38.57 -13.86
C ARG A 607 -16.22 -37.20 -14.52
N LEU A 608 -15.95 -36.17 -13.72
CA LEU A 608 -15.70 -34.80 -14.15
C LEU A 608 -14.20 -34.54 -13.99
N ALA A 609 -13.45 -34.63 -15.09
CA ALA A 609 -11.99 -34.51 -15.08
C ALA A 609 -11.47 -33.86 -16.38
N GLY A 610 -10.42 -33.06 -16.23
CA GLY A 610 -9.60 -32.51 -17.31
C GLY A 610 -8.12 -32.87 -17.16
N ASN A 611 -7.25 -32.25 -17.97
CA ASN A 611 -5.81 -32.51 -17.88
C ASN A 611 -5.19 -31.88 -16.63
N ASP A 612 -5.78 -30.80 -16.14
CA ASP A 612 -5.38 -30.10 -14.92
C ASP A 612 -6.61 -29.56 -14.15
N ARG A 613 -6.34 -28.78 -13.10
CA ARG A 613 -7.36 -28.16 -12.24
C ARG A 613 -8.27 -27.17 -12.98
N PHE A 614 -7.76 -26.50 -14.00
CA PHE A 614 -8.49 -25.49 -14.76
C PHE A 614 -9.38 -26.15 -15.81
N ASP A 615 -8.88 -27.19 -16.49
CA ASP A 615 -9.68 -28.02 -17.39
C ASP A 615 -10.80 -28.75 -16.62
N THR A 616 -10.49 -29.32 -15.46
CA THR A 616 -11.49 -29.97 -14.59
C THR A 616 -12.56 -28.97 -14.15
N ALA A 617 -12.16 -27.76 -13.74
CA ALA A 617 -13.10 -26.68 -13.46
C ALA A 617 -13.98 -26.35 -14.68
N GLY A 618 -13.41 -26.27 -15.88
CA GLY A 618 -14.16 -26.08 -17.12
C GLY A 618 -15.24 -27.14 -17.37
N VAL A 619 -14.95 -28.42 -17.10
CA VAL A 619 -15.92 -29.52 -17.21
C VAL A 619 -17.08 -29.32 -16.22
N ILE A 620 -16.76 -28.98 -14.96
CA ILE A 620 -17.76 -28.75 -13.91
C ILE A 620 -18.64 -27.53 -14.25
N LEU A 621 -18.04 -26.44 -14.69
CA LEU A 621 -18.76 -25.22 -15.10
C LEU A 621 -19.76 -25.52 -16.22
N ASN A 622 -19.33 -26.26 -17.24
CA ASN A 622 -20.20 -26.64 -18.35
C ASN A 622 -21.35 -27.58 -17.95
N GLN A 623 -21.15 -28.40 -16.91
CA GLN A 623 -22.16 -29.31 -16.39
C GLN A 623 -23.22 -28.58 -15.55
N PHE A 624 -22.80 -27.63 -14.70
CA PHE A 624 -23.67 -27.10 -13.64
C PHE A 624 -24.05 -25.63 -13.76
N SER A 625 -23.36 -24.83 -14.59
CA SER A 625 -23.62 -23.39 -14.72
C SER A 625 -23.82 -22.99 -16.18
N THR A 626 -25.07 -22.90 -16.62
CA THR A 626 -25.41 -22.51 -18.00
C THR A 626 -25.92 -21.07 -18.12
N SER A 627 -26.41 -20.49 -17.02
CA SER A 627 -26.95 -19.13 -16.99
C SER A 627 -26.74 -18.44 -15.63
N PRO A 628 -25.49 -18.23 -15.20
CA PRO A 628 -25.21 -17.54 -13.94
C PRO A 628 -25.58 -16.06 -13.98
N GLN A 629 -25.86 -15.47 -12.82
CA GLN A 629 -26.02 -14.02 -12.64
C GLN A 629 -24.69 -13.35 -12.32
N LYS A 630 -23.80 -14.07 -11.63
CA LYS A 630 -22.44 -13.63 -11.31
C LYS A 630 -21.45 -14.75 -11.63
N VAL A 631 -20.22 -14.37 -11.93
CA VAL A 631 -19.09 -15.32 -11.98
C VAL A 631 -18.03 -14.84 -11.02
N TYR A 632 -17.57 -15.74 -10.14
CA TYR A 632 -16.57 -15.40 -9.13
C TYR A 632 -15.19 -15.94 -9.55
N LEU A 633 -14.23 -15.07 -9.80
CA LEU A 633 -12.84 -15.45 -10.06
C LEU A 633 -12.10 -15.67 -8.73
N ALA A 634 -11.41 -16.80 -8.60
CA ALA A 634 -10.57 -17.13 -7.46
C ALA A 634 -9.26 -17.80 -7.90
N ASN A 635 -8.21 -17.64 -7.10
CA ASN A 635 -6.92 -18.27 -7.36
C ASN A 635 -7.05 -19.81 -7.36
N GLY A 636 -6.59 -20.47 -8.43
CA GLY A 636 -6.60 -21.93 -8.53
C GLY A 636 -5.53 -22.63 -7.69
N PHE A 637 -4.56 -21.91 -7.12
CA PHE A 637 -3.44 -22.50 -6.36
C PHE A 637 -3.59 -22.47 -4.84
N ASN A 638 -4.53 -21.68 -4.31
CA ASN A 638 -4.83 -21.62 -2.88
C ASN A 638 -6.35 -21.82 -2.67
N TYR A 639 -6.75 -22.41 -1.56
CA TYR A 639 -8.13 -22.79 -1.28
C TYR A 639 -8.91 -21.76 -0.46
N GLN A 640 -8.23 -20.91 0.34
CA GLN A 640 -8.87 -20.05 1.35
C GLN A 640 -9.98 -19.16 0.77
N ASP A 641 -9.66 -18.37 -0.27
CA ASP A 641 -10.61 -17.44 -0.90
C ASP A 641 -11.69 -18.18 -1.70
N ALA A 642 -11.33 -19.30 -2.34
CA ALA A 642 -12.26 -20.10 -3.14
C ALA A 642 -13.29 -20.84 -2.27
N ILE A 643 -12.87 -21.45 -1.14
CA ILE A 643 -13.78 -22.16 -0.24
C ILE A 643 -14.75 -21.18 0.43
N THR A 644 -14.24 -20.11 1.03
CA THR A 644 -15.10 -19.12 1.68
C THR A 644 -16.02 -18.44 0.68
N GLY A 645 -15.50 -18.10 -0.50
CA GLY A 645 -16.29 -17.51 -1.57
C GLY A 645 -17.30 -18.49 -2.19
N SER A 646 -17.06 -19.80 -2.13
CA SER A 646 -18.01 -20.80 -2.58
C SER A 646 -19.31 -20.79 -1.78
N ALA A 647 -19.26 -20.44 -0.49
CA ALA A 647 -20.45 -20.23 0.33
C ALA A 647 -21.27 -19.04 -0.20
N LEU A 648 -20.62 -17.92 -0.50
CA LEU A 648 -21.28 -16.75 -1.07
C LEU A 648 -21.91 -17.08 -2.44
N ALA A 649 -21.15 -17.74 -3.31
CA ALA A 649 -21.60 -18.15 -4.64
C ALA A 649 -22.76 -19.17 -4.58
N ALA A 650 -22.76 -20.07 -3.59
CA ALA A 650 -23.82 -21.05 -3.38
C ALA A 650 -25.19 -20.45 -3.03
N LYS A 651 -25.26 -19.20 -2.52
CA LYS A 651 -26.54 -18.53 -2.23
C LYS A 651 -27.38 -18.33 -3.50
N THR A 652 -26.71 -18.02 -4.61
CA THR A 652 -27.33 -17.74 -5.91
C THR A 652 -27.12 -18.86 -6.93
N GLY A 653 -26.35 -19.91 -6.58
CA GLY A 653 -25.99 -20.98 -7.52
C GLY A 653 -25.02 -20.51 -8.59
N ASP A 654 -24.29 -19.42 -8.32
CA ASP A 654 -23.29 -18.87 -9.22
C ASP A 654 -21.97 -19.67 -9.11
N PRO A 655 -21.19 -19.74 -10.20
CA PRO A 655 -19.94 -20.50 -10.24
C PRO A 655 -18.76 -19.73 -9.65
N VAL A 656 -17.79 -20.51 -9.14
CA VAL A 656 -16.41 -20.05 -8.88
C VAL A 656 -15.51 -20.56 -10.01
N LEU A 657 -14.90 -19.63 -10.75
CA LEU A 657 -13.98 -19.85 -11.86
C LEU A 657 -12.56 -19.76 -11.32
N LEU A 658 -11.76 -20.79 -11.58
CA LEU A 658 -10.37 -20.82 -11.18
C LEU A 658 -9.49 -20.09 -12.20
N ILE A 659 -8.56 -19.30 -11.70
CA ILE A 659 -7.56 -18.58 -12.50
C ILE A 659 -6.15 -18.94 -12.08
N ASP A 660 -5.23 -18.84 -13.04
CA ASP A 660 -3.81 -18.78 -12.78
C ASP A 660 -3.38 -17.30 -12.72
N HIS A 661 -3.03 -16.82 -11.54
CA HIS A 661 -2.64 -15.43 -11.35
C HIS A 661 -1.28 -15.08 -11.97
N THR A 662 -0.49 -16.08 -12.39
CA THR A 662 0.87 -15.90 -12.94
C THR A 662 0.90 -15.78 -14.46
N LEU A 663 -0.13 -16.25 -15.17
CA LEU A 663 -0.11 -16.37 -16.63
C LEU A 663 -0.52 -15.09 -17.39
N GLY A 664 -0.89 -14.01 -16.69
CA GLY A 664 -1.34 -12.73 -17.30
C GLY A 664 -2.57 -12.85 -18.21
N THR A 665 -3.11 -14.07 -18.38
CA THR A 665 -4.22 -14.45 -19.24
C THR A 665 -5.11 -15.45 -18.52
N LEU A 666 -6.40 -15.50 -18.87
CA LEU A 666 -7.33 -16.48 -18.31
C LEU A 666 -6.99 -17.90 -18.81
N PRO A 667 -7.15 -18.95 -17.97
CA PRO A 667 -7.02 -20.32 -18.44
C PRO A 667 -7.95 -20.62 -19.62
N PRO A 668 -7.53 -21.41 -20.62
CA PRO A 668 -8.32 -21.67 -21.83
C PRO A 668 -9.74 -22.17 -21.56
N ALA A 669 -9.90 -23.05 -20.57
CA ALA A 669 -11.21 -23.58 -20.17
C ALA A 669 -12.13 -22.49 -19.58
N THR A 670 -11.57 -21.58 -18.78
CA THR A 670 -12.27 -20.42 -18.21
C THR A 670 -12.69 -19.44 -19.31
N GLU A 671 -11.78 -19.13 -20.24
CA GLU A 671 -12.10 -18.27 -21.39
C GLU A 671 -13.18 -18.89 -22.29
N ALA A 672 -13.08 -20.19 -22.60
CA ALA A 672 -14.06 -20.91 -23.42
C ALA A 672 -15.46 -20.89 -22.77
N TYR A 673 -15.52 -21.08 -21.46
CA TYR A 673 -16.77 -20.99 -20.71
C TYR A 673 -17.41 -19.60 -20.79
N LEU A 674 -16.63 -18.53 -20.59
CA LEU A 674 -17.12 -17.15 -20.71
C LEU A 674 -17.60 -16.84 -22.15
N LYS A 675 -16.89 -17.31 -23.18
CA LYS A 675 -17.33 -17.19 -24.58
C LYS A 675 -18.64 -17.93 -24.84
N LYS A 676 -18.85 -19.10 -24.22
CA LYS A 676 -20.10 -19.86 -24.31
C LYS A 676 -21.26 -19.09 -23.67
N LEU A 677 -21.07 -18.52 -22.47
CA LEU A 677 -22.06 -17.65 -21.83
C LEU A 677 -22.40 -16.46 -22.72
N ARG A 678 -21.37 -15.82 -23.30
CA ARG A 678 -21.56 -14.72 -24.24
C ARG A 678 -22.45 -15.12 -25.40
N ALA A 679 -22.12 -16.24 -26.06
CA ALA A 679 -22.83 -16.76 -27.22
C ALA A 679 -24.30 -17.11 -26.90
N ALA A 680 -24.58 -17.54 -25.66
CA ALA A 680 -25.93 -17.77 -25.17
C ALA A 680 -26.68 -16.48 -24.76
N GLY A 681 -26.08 -15.29 -24.95
CA GLY A 681 -26.67 -14.00 -24.56
C GLY A 681 -26.53 -13.66 -23.07
N SER A 682 -25.88 -14.50 -22.27
CA SER A 682 -25.65 -14.25 -20.85
C SER A 682 -24.47 -13.28 -20.63
N ARG A 683 -24.61 -12.37 -19.68
CA ARG A 683 -23.62 -11.34 -19.30
C ARG A 683 -23.55 -11.24 -17.76
N PRO A 684 -23.07 -12.27 -17.06
CA PRO A 684 -22.99 -12.24 -15.61
C PRO A 684 -22.04 -11.15 -15.13
N MET A 685 -22.29 -10.60 -13.94
CA MET A 685 -21.35 -9.71 -13.28
C MET A 685 -20.10 -10.48 -12.86
N VAL A 686 -18.91 -9.99 -13.23
CA VAL A 686 -17.64 -10.57 -12.81
C VAL A 686 -17.29 -10.06 -11.41
N ARG A 687 -16.98 -10.99 -10.51
CA ARG A 687 -16.52 -10.70 -9.14
C ARG A 687 -15.19 -11.38 -8.88
N ALA A 688 -14.31 -10.78 -8.09
CA ALA A 688 -13.07 -11.39 -7.61
C ALA A 688 -13.17 -11.75 -6.12
N LEU A 689 -12.66 -12.92 -5.77
CA LEU A 689 -12.48 -13.41 -4.40
C LEU A 689 -10.99 -13.43 -4.09
N GLY A 690 -10.54 -12.53 -3.21
CA GLY A 690 -9.13 -12.35 -2.88
C GLY A 690 -8.53 -11.05 -3.41
N GLY A 691 -7.36 -10.67 -2.89
CA GLY A 691 -6.67 -9.42 -3.23
C GLY A 691 -6.08 -9.39 -4.64
N VAL A 692 -5.57 -8.22 -5.06
CA VAL A 692 -5.01 -8.01 -6.42
C VAL A 692 -3.83 -8.92 -6.77
N VAL A 693 -3.09 -9.39 -5.76
CA VAL A 693 -1.95 -10.31 -5.94
C VAL A 693 -2.40 -11.71 -6.36
N VAL A 694 -3.54 -12.17 -5.83
CA VAL A 694 -4.06 -13.54 -6.07
C VAL A 694 -5.15 -13.58 -7.13
N VAL A 695 -5.81 -12.45 -7.39
CA VAL A 695 -6.72 -12.26 -8.52
C VAL A 695 -6.44 -10.89 -9.16
N PRO A 696 -5.52 -10.79 -10.14
CA PRO A 696 -5.18 -9.54 -10.80
C PRO A 696 -6.36 -8.86 -11.50
N ASP A 697 -6.45 -7.52 -11.42
CA ASP A 697 -7.52 -6.75 -12.09
C ASP A 697 -7.52 -6.94 -13.62
N LEU A 698 -6.34 -7.22 -14.21
CA LEU A 698 -6.22 -7.56 -15.62
C LEU A 698 -7.09 -8.77 -16.01
N LEU A 699 -7.15 -9.80 -15.17
CA LEU A 699 -7.93 -11.01 -15.46
C LEU A 699 -9.43 -10.78 -15.28
N ILE A 700 -9.83 -9.91 -14.34
CA ILE A 700 -11.22 -9.45 -14.21
C ILE A 700 -11.64 -8.74 -15.50
N LYS A 701 -10.82 -7.79 -15.97
CA LYS A 701 -11.09 -7.01 -17.17
C LYS A 701 -11.11 -7.86 -18.43
N GLN A 702 -10.24 -8.88 -18.53
CA GLN A 702 -10.30 -9.86 -19.62
C GLN A 702 -11.62 -10.63 -19.60
N ALA A 703 -12.09 -11.09 -18.43
CA ALA A 703 -13.36 -11.78 -18.32
C ALA A 703 -14.54 -10.89 -18.72
N GLU A 704 -14.56 -9.63 -18.27
CA GLU A 704 -15.55 -8.62 -18.66
C GLU A 704 -15.53 -8.37 -20.17
N ASN A 705 -14.35 -8.17 -20.77
CA ASN A 705 -14.21 -7.95 -22.21
C ASN A 705 -14.70 -9.16 -23.03
N ILE A 706 -14.38 -10.38 -22.60
CA ILE A 706 -14.87 -11.60 -23.25
C ILE A 706 -16.39 -11.64 -23.24
N LEU A 707 -17.02 -11.31 -22.09
CA LEU A 707 -18.48 -11.26 -21.98
C LEU A 707 -19.05 -10.15 -22.86
N ASP A 708 -18.46 -8.95 -22.85
CA ASP A 708 -18.93 -7.80 -23.65
C ASP A 708 -18.72 -7.96 -25.17
N GLY A 709 -17.82 -8.84 -25.60
CA GLY A 709 -17.47 -9.01 -27.01
C GLY A 709 -16.47 -7.97 -27.54
N LYS A 710 -15.62 -7.45 -26.66
CA LYS A 710 -14.58 -6.46 -26.97
C LYS A 710 -13.24 -7.11 -27.28
#